data_AF-A0A157ZSI2-F1
#
_entry.id   AF-A0A157ZSI2-F1
#
_cell.length_a   1.000
_cell.length_b   1.000
_cell.length_c   1.000
_cell.angle_alpha   90.00
_cell.angle_beta   90.00
_cell.angle_gamma   90.00
#
_symmetry.space_group_name_H-M   'P 1'
#
loop_
_entity.id
_entity.type
_entity.pdbx_description
1 polymer ?
#
loop_
_entity_poly.entity_id
_entity_poly.type
_entity_poly.pdbx_seq_one_letter_code
_entity_poly.pdbx_strand_id
1 'polypeptide(L)'
;MAPVWLSDETAAWLLPESKDKVLAVQRLDPYIVWAAATHFVDLGDGPQGFVPIAIETKVGTTARDLAIKIYRKPWMWMSALYRQPPAALANTRFCTAFVTAGFLDELNTSLAGMIERFTLAMPVLAGEPRRTDAVATTDYGGLANTLPANGTFGPAVVGVCDDAIAFAHEHFYADKAGAVSRVRCFWNQDDPSNSAPGLGYGREFLQTDIVKRMSAARRGGVIDEEALYRDAGITALARGWTHGTATLDLAAGADQQRLDPPLPGAAHPALVPALIAVQFRQPGRTVRDTSGLWLDAQALDAFRYIITRTQNIAGASCRAYINMSYGYFAGPHDGSSMLECALDELSKTGTCSITLPAGNSNLDRCHGKLKIAKNTTEALRWRVLPECLTPSFVEIWLPDSDDLNIQVVIEPPFDDGNTNANPNASMPIGPGKVGTWTQNNERLCTVVHRGRGARGHAPMILVAIAPTMTRDPARVPAPNGNWTIKLTNGGNADIEVQAWVQRNETPIGFPPRGRQSRFDDDNYVRFDRYTAFQDYDDNTSPPSWIRREGTLSSIATGFETCVVGGYRREDEATAPYSSTGFDQNGTPPYRAGPDVVAVADRSIVRKGVMAAGTRSGSAVPFEGTSAAAPQMLRMTALAAKQNTLGPPQPIRQHVRQKAAAQTFPGGIDTAGRPLDPDEQKRRKSQGNVGAGNVPPQRNAIEDG
;
A
#
# COMPACT_ATOMS: atom_id res chain seq x y z
N MET A 1 -20.58 33.27 3.33
CA MET A 1 -21.64 32.76 4.23
C MET A 1 -21.03 31.88 5.30
N ALA A 2 -21.69 31.67 6.44
CA ALA A 2 -21.25 30.66 7.42
C ALA A 2 -21.39 29.25 6.82
N PRO A 3 -20.54 28.28 7.21
CA PRO A 3 -20.71 26.89 6.80
C PRO A 3 -22.06 26.30 7.25
N VAL A 4 -22.69 25.48 6.42
CA VAL A 4 -23.97 24.81 6.73
C VAL A 4 -23.90 23.32 6.43
N TRP A 5 -24.57 22.50 7.25
CA TRP A 5 -24.73 21.07 6.98
C TRP A 5 -25.88 20.84 6.01
N LEU A 6 -25.60 20.05 4.97
CA LEU A 6 -26.55 19.61 3.95
C LEU A 6 -26.56 18.09 3.90
N SER A 7 -27.73 17.47 3.73
CA SER A 7 -27.91 16.03 3.52
C SER A 7 -28.55 15.74 2.16
N ASP A 8 -28.22 14.58 1.57
CA ASP A 8 -28.75 13.91 0.37
C ASP A 8 -29.60 14.69 -0.65
N GLU A 9 -30.71 15.29 -0.23
CA GLU A 9 -31.72 15.93 -1.06
C GLU A 9 -31.33 17.36 -1.51
N THR A 10 -30.39 18.01 -0.81
CA THR A 10 -30.03 19.43 -1.04
C THR A 10 -28.61 19.67 -1.52
N ALA A 11 -27.72 18.66 -1.44
CA ALA A 11 -26.35 18.79 -1.92
C ALA A 11 -26.33 18.80 -3.46
N ALA A 12 -25.64 19.77 -4.08
CA ALA A 12 -25.36 19.73 -5.51
C ALA A 12 -24.27 18.67 -5.81
N TRP A 13 -24.50 17.75 -6.74
CA TRP A 13 -23.52 16.72 -7.15
C TRP A 13 -22.93 17.10 -8.52
N LEU A 14 -21.67 16.74 -8.80
CA LEU A 14 -21.04 17.05 -10.10
C LEU A 14 -21.76 16.39 -11.29
N LEU A 15 -22.51 15.32 -11.02
CA LEU A 15 -23.24 14.57 -12.03
C LEU A 15 -24.74 14.55 -11.68
N PRO A 16 -25.50 15.64 -11.87
CA PRO A 16 -26.95 15.63 -11.59
C PRO A 16 -27.66 14.51 -12.35
N GLU A 17 -27.23 14.25 -13.59
CA GLU A 17 -27.78 13.23 -14.50
C GLU A 17 -27.32 11.80 -14.18
N SER A 18 -26.26 11.66 -13.37
CA SER A 18 -25.67 10.36 -13.03
C SER A 18 -25.70 10.07 -11.52
N LYS A 19 -26.21 10.98 -10.68
CA LYS A 19 -26.35 10.79 -9.24
C LYS A 19 -27.13 9.50 -8.96
N ASP A 20 -28.32 9.38 -9.55
CA ASP A 20 -29.17 8.20 -9.33
C ASP A 20 -28.49 6.93 -9.84
N LYS A 21 -27.76 7.01 -10.96
CA LYS A 21 -27.00 5.88 -11.53
C LYS A 21 -25.85 5.43 -10.64
N VAL A 22 -25.08 6.39 -10.11
CA VAL A 22 -23.96 6.12 -9.19
C VAL A 22 -24.50 5.54 -7.89
N LEU A 23 -25.53 6.15 -7.30
CA LEU A 23 -26.09 5.71 -6.02
C LEU A 23 -26.84 4.37 -6.13
N ALA A 24 -27.28 3.96 -7.33
CA ALA A 24 -27.89 2.66 -7.59
C ALA A 24 -26.89 1.47 -7.58
N VAL A 25 -25.57 1.72 -7.56
CA VAL A 25 -24.58 0.65 -7.47
C VAL A 25 -24.58 0.04 -6.07
N GLN A 26 -24.91 -1.25 -5.98
CA GLN A 26 -25.14 -1.98 -4.71
C GLN A 26 -23.91 -2.04 -3.79
N ARG A 27 -22.69 -2.08 -4.36
CA ARG A 27 -21.41 -2.07 -3.63
C ARG A 27 -20.54 -0.91 -4.09
N LEU A 28 -21.07 0.31 -4.04
CA LEU A 28 -20.34 1.49 -4.48
C LEU A 28 -19.15 1.78 -3.56
N ASP A 29 -18.03 2.20 -4.13
CA ASP A 29 -16.88 2.71 -3.38
C ASP A 29 -17.22 4.05 -2.69
N PRO A 30 -17.15 4.18 -1.35
CA PRO A 30 -17.43 5.43 -0.66
C PRO A 30 -16.57 6.61 -1.12
N TYR A 31 -15.35 6.36 -1.63
CA TYR A 31 -14.51 7.42 -2.19
C TYR A 31 -15.04 7.98 -3.51
N ILE A 32 -15.81 7.21 -4.31
CA ILE A 32 -16.51 7.73 -5.49
C ILE A 32 -17.60 8.70 -5.05
N VAL A 33 -18.32 8.39 -3.97
CA VAL A 33 -19.36 9.27 -3.42
C VAL A 33 -18.73 10.57 -2.93
N TRP A 34 -17.64 10.50 -2.15
CA TRP A 34 -16.89 11.67 -1.72
C TRP A 34 -16.42 12.50 -2.92
N ALA A 35 -15.75 11.87 -3.89
CA ALA A 35 -15.26 12.57 -5.08
C ALA A 35 -16.39 13.25 -5.87
N ALA A 36 -17.52 12.58 -6.08
CA ALA A 36 -18.67 13.17 -6.76
C ALA A 36 -19.30 14.33 -5.97
N ALA A 37 -19.36 14.21 -4.63
CA ALA A 37 -19.86 15.26 -3.75
C ALA A 37 -18.95 16.49 -3.70
N THR A 38 -17.64 16.32 -3.84
CA THR A 38 -16.65 17.41 -3.87
C THR A 38 -16.27 17.84 -5.28
N HIS A 39 -17.00 17.42 -6.31
CA HIS A 39 -16.71 17.80 -7.70
C HIS A 39 -15.33 17.35 -8.19
N PHE A 40 -14.80 16.27 -7.59
CA PHE A 40 -13.48 15.70 -7.82
C PHE A 40 -12.34 16.71 -7.64
N VAL A 41 -12.58 17.84 -6.95
CA VAL A 41 -11.61 18.94 -6.84
C VAL A 41 -10.28 18.48 -6.24
N ASP A 42 -10.33 17.56 -5.26
CA ASP A 42 -9.13 17.01 -4.62
C ASP A 42 -8.49 15.84 -5.39
N LEU A 43 -9.11 15.40 -6.49
CA LEU A 43 -8.59 14.41 -7.43
C LEU A 43 -8.15 15.05 -8.76
N GLY A 44 -8.12 16.39 -8.84
CA GLY A 44 -7.78 17.15 -10.06
C GLY A 44 -8.96 17.37 -11.02
N ASP A 45 -10.15 17.66 -10.47
CA ASP A 45 -11.40 18.07 -11.16
C ASP A 45 -12.24 16.96 -11.81
N GLY A 46 -13.35 17.25 -12.48
CA GLY A 46 -14.20 16.20 -13.10
C GLY A 46 -13.41 15.29 -14.06
N PRO A 47 -13.64 13.96 -14.09
CA PRO A 47 -12.89 13.06 -14.96
C PRO A 47 -13.08 13.39 -16.45
N GLN A 48 -12.04 13.94 -17.08
CA GLN A 48 -12.01 14.17 -18.52
C GLN A 48 -11.43 12.93 -19.21
N GLY A 49 -12.30 12.08 -19.76
CA GLY A 49 -11.91 10.87 -20.47
C GLY A 49 -11.78 9.65 -19.55
N PHE A 50 -10.66 8.92 -19.70
CA PHE A 50 -10.46 7.61 -19.12
C PHE A 50 -9.83 7.68 -17.73
N VAL A 51 -10.46 7.06 -16.73
CA VAL A 51 -9.97 6.95 -15.35
C VAL A 51 -9.72 5.50 -14.96
N PRO A 52 -8.67 5.21 -14.17
CA PRO A 52 -8.37 3.86 -13.71
C PRO A 52 -9.35 3.39 -12.64
N ILE A 53 -9.77 2.14 -12.74
CA ILE A 53 -10.53 1.41 -11.73
C ILE A 53 -9.95 0.01 -11.52
N ALA A 54 -10.10 -0.54 -10.32
CA ALA A 54 -9.89 -1.96 -10.06
C ALA A 54 -11.25 -2.66 -9.95
N ILE A 55 -11.35 -3.89 -10.45
CA ILE A 55 -12.60 -4.62 -10.65
C ILE A 55 -12.44 -6.02 -10.08
N GLU A 56 -13.44 -6.45 -9.32
CA GLU A 56 -13.72 -7.85 -9.06
C GLU A 56 -14.88 -8.28 -9.96
N THR A 57 -14.66 -9.29 -10.82
CA THR A 57 -15.74 -9.89 -11.60
C THR A 57 -16.60 -10.81 -10.73
N LYS A 58 -17.86 -11.03 -11.08
CA LYS A 58 -18.72 -12.02 -10.40
C LYS A 58 -18.16 -13.43 -10.54
N VAL A 59 -18.47 -14.29 -9.57
CA VAL A 59 -18.17 -15.71 -9.64
C VAL A 59 -18.73 -16.30 -10.95
N GLY A 60 -17.89 -17.02 -11.69
CA GLY A 60 -18.23 -17.57 -13.01
C GLY A 60 -17.86 -16.67 -14.20
N THR A 61 -17.44 -15.42 -13.98
CA THR A 61 -16.86 -14.55 -15.01
C THR A 61 -15.37 -14.33 -14.71
N THR A 62 -14.49 -14.58 -15.66
CA THR A 62 -13.05 -14.30 -15.49
C THR A 62 -12.71 -12.88 -15.93
N ALA A 63 -11.58 -12.36 -15.47
CA ALA A 63 -11.00 -11.12 -15.98
C ALA A 63 -10.76 -11.18 -17.50
N ARG A 64 -10.45 -12.36 -18.03
CA ARG A 64 -10.27 -12.59 -19.46
C ARG A 64 -11.59 -12.50 -20.22
N ASP A 65 -12.66 -13.08 -19.70
CA ASP A 65 -14.00 -13.00 -20.31
C ASP A 65 -14.46 -11.55 -20.41
N LEU A 66 -14.27 -10.78 -19.33
CA LEU A 66 -14.55 -9.35 -19.33
C LEU A 66 -13.70 -8.62 -20.38
N ALA A 67 -12.38 -8.86 -20.43
CA ALA A 67 -11.48 -8.21 -21.37
C ALA A 67 -11.81 -8.53 -22.84
N ILE A 68 -12.30 -9.74 -23.14
CA ILE A 68 -12.79 -10.13 -24.48
C ILE A 68 -14.12 -9.42 -24.78
N LYS A 69 -15.06 -9.39 -23.83
CA LYS A 69 -16.38 -8.77 -23.98
C LYS A 69 -16.30 -7.28 -24.30
N ILE A 70 -15.38 -6.57 -23.65
CA ILE A 70 -15.21 -5.11 -23.79
C ILE A 70 -14.25 -4.71 -24.91
N TYR A 71 -13.74 -5.67 -25.68
CA TYR A 71 -12.76 -5.41 -26.71
C TYR A 71 -13.23 -4.33 -27.70
N ARG A 72 -12.45 -3.24 -27.80
CA ARG A 72 -12.71 -2.06 -28.64
C ARG A 72 -13.97 -1.27 -28.27
N LYS A 73 -14.45 -1.34 -27.02
CA LYS A 73 -15.51 -0.46 -26.54
C LYS A 73 -14.94 0.94 -26.22
N PRO A 74 -15.65 2.03 -26.58
CA PRO A 74 -15.15 3.39 -26.41
C PRO A 74 -15.20 3.88 -24.96
N TRP A 75 -15.88 3.16 -24.06
CA TRP A 75 -16.10 3.53 -22.67
C TRP A 75 -15.28 2.72 -21.67
N MET A 76 -14.56 1.69 -22.12
CA MET A 76 -13.70 0.85 -21.27
C MET A 76 -12.55 0.24 -22.07
N TRP A 77 -11.35 0.32 -21.52
CA TRP A 77 -10.14 -0.26 -22.10
C TRP A 77 -9.39 -1.09 -21.05
N MET A 78 -8.84 -2.23 -21.48
CA MET A 78 -8.05 -3.14 -20.64
C MET A 78 -6.77 -3.57 -21.35
N SER A 79 -5.71 -3.70 -20.56
CA SER A 79 -4.38 -4.16 -20.97
C SER A 79 -4.37 -5.58 -21.54
N ALA A 80 -3.38 -5.88 -22.39
CA ALA A 80 -3.10 -7.23 -22.89
C ALA A 80 -2.84 -8.24 -21.77
N LEU A 81 -2.43 -7.79 -20.57
CA LEU A 81 -2.29 -8.61 -19.36
C LEU A 81 -3.57 -9.40 -19.00
N TYR A 82 -4.74 -8.90 -19.42
CA TYR A 82 -6.04 -9.52 -19.16
C TYR A 82 -6.65 -10.17 -20.39
N ARG A 83 -6.38 -9.65 -21.60
CA ARG A 83 -6.87 -10.24 -22.86
C ARG A 83 -6.11 -11.50 -23.25
N GLN A 84 -4.81 -11.50 -23.01
CA GLN A 84 -3.87 -12.57 -23.36
C GLN A 84 -3.05 -12.99 -22.13
N PRO A 85 -3.71 -13.38 -21.02
CA PRO A 85 -2.99 -13.78 -19.82
C PRO A 85 -2.29 -15.13 -20.06
N PRO A 86 -1.20 -15.42 -19.36
CA PRO A 86 -0.68 -16.77 -19.28
C PRO A 86 -1.73 -17.76 -18.78
N ALA A 87 -1.60 -19.04 -19.14
CA ALA A 87 -2.59 -20.07 -18.84
C ALA A 87 -2.96 -20.14 -17.33
N ALA A 88 -1.97 -19.99 -16.45
CA ALA A 88 -2.19 -20.02 -15.00
C ALA A 88 -3.00 -18.82 -14.47
N LEU A 89 -3.07 -17.72 -15.22
CA LEU A 89 -3.86 -16.54 -14.86
C LEU A 89 -5.19 -16.48 -15.64
N ALA A 90 -5.49 -17.42 -16.54
CA ALA A 90 -6.66 -17.34 -17.41
C ALA A 90 -8.00 -17.36 -16.65
N ASN A 91 -8.04 -17.99 -15.47
CA ASN A 91 -9.25 -18.17 -14.65
C ASN A 91 -9.38 -17.18 -13.48
N THR A 92 -8.48 -16.21 -13.40
CA THR A 92 -8.47 -15.19 -12.35
C THR A 92 -9.60 -14.16 -12.56
N ARG A 93 -10.13 -13.59 -11.47
CA ARG A 93 -11.29 -12.68 -11.45
C ARG A 93 -10.90 -11.21 -11.30
N PHE A 94 -9.79 -10.91 -10.65
CA PHE A 94 -9.42 -9.53 -10.34
C PHE A 94 -8.68 -8.87 -11.51
N CYS A 95 -9.14 -7.69 -11.90
CA CYS A 95 -8.55 -6.93 -13.01
C CYS A 95 -8.60 -5.43 -12.86
N THR A 96 -7.92 -4.73 -13.76
CA THR A 96 -7.95 -3.28 -13.88
C THR A 96 -8.54 -2.90 -15.23
N ALA A 97 -9.09 -1.70 -15.28
CA ALA A 97 -9.52 -1.09 -16.52
C ALA A 97 -9.39 0.42 -16.42
N PHE A 98 -9.35 1.06 -17.57
CA PHE A 98 -9.61 2.48 -17.69
C PHE A 98 -11.02 2.66 -18.23
N VAL A 99 -11.83 3.53 -17.63
CA VAL A 99 -13.23 3.76 -17.99
C VAL A 99 -13.57 5.23 -18.19
N THR A 100 -14.56 5.53 -19.02
CA THR A 100 -15.21 6.86 -19.07
C THR A 100 -16.50 6.85 -18.26
N ALA A 101 -17.16 8.00 -18.10
CA ALA A 101 -18.47 8.07 -17.44
C ALA A 101 -19.53 7.13 -18.06
N GLY A 102 -19.43 6.84 -19.38
CA GLY A 102 -20.33 5.92 -20.08
C GLY A 102 -20.27 4.48 -19.58
N PHE A 103 -19.24 4.08 -18.84
CA PHE A 103 -19.18 2.78 -18.17
C PHE A 103 -20.36 2.56 -17.20
N LEU A 104 -20.81 3.62 -16.52
CA LEU A 104 -21.92 3.54 -15.58
C LEU A 104 -23.24 3.14 -16.25
N ASP A 105 -23.43 3.52 -17.53
CA ASP A 105 -24.62 3.17 -18.31
C ASP A 105 -24.65 1.69 -18.71
N GLU A 106 -23.48 1.04 -18.69
CA GLU A 106 -23.29 -0.32 -19.18
C GLU A 106 -23.37 -1.37 -18.07
N LEU A 107 -23.23 -0.95 -16.80
CA LEU A 107 -23.24 -1.83 -15.62
C LEU A 107 -24.51 -2.71 -15.52
N ASN A 108 -25.67 -2.14 -15.85
CA ASN A 108 -26.97 -2.82 -15.78
C ASN A 108 -27.47 -3.29 -17.16
N THR A 109 -26.65 -3.15 -18.21
CA THR A 109 -27.01 -3.53 -19.58
C THR A 109 -26.00 -4.55 -20.12
N SER A 110 -24.98 -4.11 -20.86
CA SER A 110 -24.04 -5.03 -21.52
C SER A 110 -23.10 -5.76 -20.56
N LEU A 111 -22.92 -5.23 -19.35
CA LEU A 111 -22.11 -5.81 -18.26
C LEU A 111 -22.96 -6.42 -17.13
N ALA A 112 -24.28 -6.52 -17.31
CA ALA A 112 -25.19 -7.04 -16.29
C ALA A 112 -24.73 -8.44 -15.82
N GLY A 113 -24.50 -8.57 -14.51
CA GLY A 113 -24.06 -9.83 -13.91
C GLY A 113 -22.57 -10.19 -14.08
N MET A 114 -21.74 -9.34 -14.71
CA MET A 114 -20.31 -9.60 -14.88
C MET A 114 -19.43 -9.01 -13.77
N ILE A 115 -19.83 -7.88 -13.19
CA ILE A 115 -19.05 -7.15 -12.19
C ILE A 115 -19.66 -7.32 -10.80
N GLU A 116 -18.84 -7.70 -9.83
CA GLU A 116 -19.23 -7.82 -8.42
C GLU A 116 -19.08 -6.47 -7.70
N ARG A 117 -17.92 -5.85 -7.85
CA ARG A 117 -17.59 -4.52 -7.31
C ARG A 117 -16.44 -3.89 -8.08
N PHE A 118 -16.29 -2.57 -7.94
CA PHE A 118 -15.12 -1.85 -8.45
C PHE A 118 -14.74 -0.68 -7.53
N THR A 119 -13.45 -0.37 -7.45
CA THR A 119 -12.91 0.77 -6.69
C THR A 119 -12.33 1.81 -7.64
N LEU A 120 -12.46 3.08 -7.26
CA LEU A 120 -11.80 4.17 -7.98
C LEU A 120 -10.31 4.13 -7.65
N ALA A 121 -9.47 4.07 -8.69
CA ALA A 121 -8.02 4.02 -8.55
C ALA A 121 -7.36 5.36 -8.87
N MET A 122 -8.01 6.47 -8.51
CA MET A 122 -7.49 7.82 -8.71
C MET A 122 -6.73 8.32 -7.49
N PRO A 123 -5.63 9.05 -7.69
CA PRO A 123 -4.87 9.60 -6.58
C PRO A 123 -5.43 10.95 -6.09
N VAL A 124 -5.13 11.26 -4.83
CA VAL A 124 -5.35 12.57 -4.23
C VAL A 124 -4.30 13.55 -4.76
N LEU A 125 -4.78 14.59 -5.46
CA LEU A 125 -3.96 15.60 -6.13
C LEU A 125 -4.16 17.03 -5.60
N ALA A 126 -5.18 17.27 -4.77
CA ALA A 126 -5.53 18.55 -4.12
C ALA A 126 -4.66 19.78 -4.50
N GLY A 127 -5.16 20.55 -5.47
CA GLY A 127 -4.49 21.77 -5.96
C GLY A 127 -3.36 21.55 -6.97
N GLU A 128 -3.16 20.33 -7.46
CA GLU A 128 -2.21 20.02 -8.54
C GLU A 128 -2.95 19.62 -9.82
N PRO A 129 -2.40 19.98 -10.99
CA PRO A 129 -2.98 19.57 -12.25
C PRO A 129 -2.88 18.06 -12.39
N ARG A 130 -3.90 17.48 -13.03
CA ARG A 130 -3.82 16.09 -13.49
C ARG A 130 -2.70 15.91 -14.49
N ARG A 131 -2.18 14.70 -14.51
CA ARG A 131 -1.42 14.21 -15.64
C ARG A 131 -2.25 14.27 -16.91
N THR A 132 -1.65 14.85 -17.95
CA THR A 132 -2.27 15.00 -19.28
C THR A 132 -1.91 13.86 -20.24
N ASP A 133 -0.97 12.99 -19.87
CA ASP A 133 -0.58 11.86 -20.69
C ASP A 133 -1.66 10.76 -20.67
N ALA A 134 -2.44 10.73 -21.75
CA ALA A 134 -3.55 9.81 -21.93
C ALA A 134 -3.07 8.37 -22.16
N VAL A 135 -3.81 7.41 -21.59
CA VAL A 135 -3.64 5.98 -21.87
C VAL A 135 -3.87 5.73 -23.36
N ALA A 136 -3.06 4.86 -23.96
CA ALA A 136 -3.20 4.43 -25.34
C ALA A 136 -4.40 3.46 -25.49
N THR A 137 -5.62 4.00 -25.40
CA THR A 137 -6.87 3.22 -25.47
C THR A 137 -7.17 2.64 -26.87
N THR A 138 -6.29 2.90 -27.84
CA THR A 138 -6.29 2.31 -29.18
C THR A 138 -5.25 1.19 -29.33
N ASP A 139 -4.39 0.95 -28.33
CA ASP A 139 -3.45 -0.16 -28.34
C ASP A 139 -4.14 -1.47 -27.95
N TYR A 140 -4.37 -2.28 -28.98
CA TYR A 140 -4.95 -3.62 -28.85
C TYR A 140 -3.91 -4.73 -29.11
N GLY A 141 -2.62 -4.38 -29.20
CA GLY A 141 -1.54 -5.33 -29.42
C GLY A 141 -1.33 -6.29 -28.26
N GLY A 142 -0.43 -7.26 -28.48
CA GLY A 142 0.15 -8.10 -27.44
C GLY A 142 1.37 -7.43 -26.80
N LEU A 143 1.90 -8.04 -25.74
CA LEU A 143 3.15 -7.60 -25.13
C LEU A 143 4.33 -7.74 -26.11
N ALA A 144 5.39 -6.96 -25.90
CA ALA A 144 6.61 -7.10 -26.70
C ALA A 144 7.21 -8.52 -26.58
N ASN A 145 7.49 -9.18 -27.71
CA ASN A 145 7.76 -10.62 -27.82
C ASN A 145 9.25 -11.02 -28.02
N THR A 146 10.21 -10.25 -27.51
CA THR A 146 11.63 -10.40 -27.94
C THR A 146 12.59 -11.01 -26.90
N LEU A 147 12.10 -11.57 -25.79
CA LEU A 147 12.99 -12.22 -24.81
C LEU A 147 13.03 -13.73 -24.99
N PRO A 148 14.19 -14.34 -25.32
CA PRO A 148 14.32 -15.78 -25.33
C PRO A 148 14.18 -16.32 -23.91
N ALA A 149 13.38 -17.38 -23.75
CA ALA A 149 13.34 -18.13 -22.52
C ALA A 149 14.72 -18.71 -22.22
N ASN A 150 15.16 -18.61 -20.97
CA ASN A 150 16.41 -19.18 -20.54
C ASN A 150 16.19 -20.04 -19.29
N GLY A 151 16.26 -21.36 -19.48
CA GLY A 151 16.11 -22.35 -18.42
C GLY A 151 17.20 -22.29 -17.34
N THR A 152 18.30 -21.55 -17.56
CA THR A 152 19.37 -21.41 -16.55
C THR A 152 19.01 -20.48 -15.40
N PHE A 153 17.87 -19.77 -15.44
CA PHE A 153 17.41 -18.97 -14.30
C PHE A 153 16.90 -19.85 -13.14
N GLY A 154 16.65 -21.13 -13.40
CA GLY A 154 16.12 -22.05 -12.40
C GLY A 154 14.68 -21.70 -12.01
N PRO A 155 14.22 -22.12 -10.83
CA PRO A 155 12.81 -22.06 -10.47
C PRO A 155 12.33 -20.68 -9.96
N ALA A 156 13.21 -19.67 -9.89
CA ALA A 156 12.91 -18.40 -9.22
C ALA A 156 13.38 -17.16 -10.00
N VAL A 157 12.49 -16.18 -10.14
CA VAL A 157 12.77 -14.81 -10.61
C VAL A 157 12.34 -13.83 -9.53
N VAL A 158 13.16 -12.81 -9.22
CA VAL A 158 12.79 -11.78 -8.25
C VAL A 158 12.18 -10.57 -8.95
N GLY A 159 11.02 -10.14 -8.45
CA GLY A 159 10.27 -8.98 -8.89
C GLY A 159 10.19 -7.92 -7.80
N VAL A 160 10.37 -6.64 -8.15
CA VAL A 160 10.10 -5.51 -7.24
C VAL A 160 9.20 -4.48 -7.90
N CYS A 161 8.16 -4.06 -7.20
CA CYS A 161 7.29 -2.94 -7.59
C CYS A 161 7.49 -1.80 -6.59
N ASP A 162 7.99 -0.65 -7.07
CA ASP A 162 8.33 0.48 -6.20
C ASP A 162 8.41 1.81 -6.99
N ASP A 163 8.92 2.91 -6.42
CA ASP A 163 9.26 4.13 -7.16
C ASP A 163 10.77 4.36 -7.28
N ALA A 164 11.16 4.97 -8.41
CA ALA A 164 12.51 5.45 -8.69
C ALA A 164 13.57 4.36 -8.49
N ILE A 165 13.54 3.33 -9.33
CA ILE A 165 14.43 2.16 -9.25
C ILE A 165 15.62 2.36 -10.20
N ALA A 166 16.84 2.36 -9.64
CA ALA A 166 18.09 2.49 -10.39
C ALA A 166 18.46 1.19 -11.14
N PHE A 167 17.73 0.87 -12.22
CA PHE A 167 17.86 -0.42 -12.93
C PHE A 167 19.25 -0.70 -13.54
N ALA A 168 20.12 0.31 -13.65
CA ALA A 168 21.48 0.20 -14.18
C ALA A 168 22.56 0.25 -13.08
N HIS A 169 22.17 0.16 -11.81
CA HIS A 169 23.09 0.12 -10.67
C HIS A 169 24.00 -1.11 -10.74
N GLU A 170 25.26 -0.98 -10.32
CA GLU A 170 26.27 -2.04 -10.41
C GLU A 170 25.90 -3.31 -9.64
N HIS A 171 25.18 -3.13 -8.54
CA HIS A 171 24.64 -4.25 -7.78
C HIS A 171 23.66 -5.10 -8.60
N PHE A 172 23.20 -4.66 -9.77
CA PHE A 172 22.30 -5.41 -10.65
C PHE A 172 22.97 -5.95 -11.91
N TYR A 173 24.30 -5.86 -12.01
CA TYR A 173 25.03 -6.47 -13.11
C TYR A 173 25.08 -7.99 -13.01
N ALA A 174 25.19 -8.65 -14.16
CA ALA A 174 25.43 -10.08 -14.26
C ALA A 174 26.93 -10.41 -14.38
N ASP A 175 27.77 -9.40 -14.64
CA ASP A 175 29.22 -9.51 -14.76
C ASP A 175 29.91 -8.29 -14.12
N LYS A 176 31.22 -8.40 -13.87
CA LYS A 176 32.03 -7.33 -13.25
C LYS A 176 32.18 -6.07 -14.11
N ALA A 177 32.00 -6.18 -15.43
CA ALA A 177 32.21 -5.06 -16.37
C ALA A 177 30.93 -4.22 -16.58
N GLY A 178 29.78 -4.68 -16.07
CA GLY A 178 28.47 -4.11 -16.37
C GLY A 178 28.13 -4.19 -17.85
N ALA A 179 28.59 -5.24 -18.54
CA ALA A 179 28.23 -5.47 -19.95
C ALA A 179 26.84 -6.10 -20.06
N VAL A 180 26.43 -6.87 -19.04
CA VAL A 180 25.14 -7.55 -18.97
C VAL A 180 24.40 -7.16 -17.69
N SER A 181 23.12 -6.81 -17.82
CA SER A 181 22.22 -6.54 -16.68
C SER A 181 21.47 -7.81 -16.23
N ARG A 182 21.26 -7.99 -14.92
CA ARG A 182 20.31 -8.98 -14.38
C ARG A 182 18.86 -8.52 -14.48
N VAL A 183 18.62 -7.22 -14.64
CA VAL A 183 17.28 -6.68 -14.91
C VAL A 183 16.89 -7.07 -16.35
N ARG A 184 15.95 -8.01 -16.45
CA ARG A 184 15.51 -8.57 -17.74
C ARG A 184 14.39 -7.75 -18.35
N CYS A 185 13.53 -7.22 -17.48
CA CYS A 185 12.37 -6.43 -17.84
C CYS A 185 12.24 -5.31 -16.82
N PHE A 186 12.09 -4.08 -17.30
CA PHE A 186 11.77 -2.92 -16.48
C PHE A 186 10.58 -2.19 -17.07
N TRP A 187 9.49 -2.08 -16.33
CA TRP A 187 8.33 -1.28 -16.75
C TRP A 187 8.29 0.03 -15.96
N ASN A 188 8.53 1.14 -16.65
CA ASN A 188 8.28 2.47 -16.14
C ASN A 188 6.82 2.86 -16.40
N GLN A 189 5.91 2.56 -15.47
CA GLN A 189 4.50 2.97 -15.59
C GLN A 189 4.34 4.51 -15.62
N ASP A 190 5.37 5.24 -15.16
CA ASP A 190 5.39 6.70 -15.07
C ASP A 190 5.77 7.41 -16.39
N ASP A 191 6.27 6.69 -17.39
CA ASP A 191 6.75 7.29 -18.65
C ASP A 191 5.59 7.89 -19.46
N PRO A 192 5.63 9.20 -19.81
CA PRO A 192 4.54 9.86 -20.53
C PRO A 192 4.36 9.41 -21.98
N SER A 193 5.38 8.77 -22.57
CA SER A 193 5.26 8.38 -23.97
C SER A 193 4.25 7.26 -24.17
N ASN A 194 3.82 6.58 -23.09
CA ASN A 194 2.83 5.52 -23.09
C ASN A 194 3.05 4.54 -24.26
N SER A 195 4.32 4.18 -24.47
CA SER A 195 4.80 3.45 -25.65
C SER A 195 5.05 1.98 -25.35
N ALA A 196 4.61 1.48 -24.19
CA ALA A 196 4.72 0.08 -23.82
C ALA A 196 3.65 -0.76 -24.57
N PRO A 197 4.05 -1.60 -25.56
CA PRO A 197 3.08 -2.29 -26.41
C PRO A 197 2.19 -3.25 -25.62
N GLY A 198 0.88 -3.17 -25.86
CA GLY A 198 -0.14 -3.98 -25.20
C GLY A 198 -0.42 -3.61 -23.74
N LEU A 199 0.43 -2.82 -23.08
CA LEU A 199 0.24 -2.36 -21.70
C LEU A 199 -0.56 -1.06 -21.60
N GLY A 200 -0.61 -0.29 -22.69
CA GLY A 200 -1.42 0.94 -22.83
C GLY A 200 -0.88 2.18 -22.11
N TYR A 201 0.04 2.04 -21.15
CA TYR A 201 0.68 3.18 -20.50
C TYR A 201 2.10 2.86 -20.03
N GLY A 202 2.86 3.91 -19.77
CA GLY A 202 4.27 3.82 -19.42
C GLY A 202 5.16 3.37 -20.59
N ARG A 203 6.38 2.97 -20.26
CA ARG A 203 7.37 2.46 -21.21
C ARG A 203 8.04 1.23 -20.65
N GLU A 204 8.18 0.21 -21.47
CA GLU A 204 8.92 -1.00 -21.14
C GLU A 204 10.34 -0.94 -21.71
N PHE A 205 11.32 -1.31 -20.89
CA PHE A 205 12.68 -1.62 -21.32
C PHE A 205 12.95 -3.10 -21.13
N LEU A 206 13.28 -3.80 -22.23
CA LEU A 206 13.77 -5.16 -22.17
C LEU A 206 15.29 -5.15 -21.96
N GLN A 207 15.87 -6.28 -21.57
CA GLN A 207 17.31 -6.38 -21.29
C GLN A 207 18.19 -5.82 -22.40
N THR A 208 17.82 -6.04 -23.67
CA THR A 208 18.54 -5.51 -24.83
C THR A 208 18.52 -3.98 -24.88
N ASP A 209 17.39 -3.36 -24.52
CA ASP A 209 17.27 -1.90 -24.44
C ASP A 209 18.09 -1.35 -23.27
N ILE A 210 18.05 -2.04 -22.13
CA ILE A 210 18.84 -1.69 -20.94
C ILE A 210 20.33 -1.73 -21.27
N VAL A 211 20.84 -2.83 -21.84
CA VAL A 211 22.26 -2.98 -22.22
C VAL A 211 22.67 -1.95 -23.27
N LYS A 212 21.80 -1.67 -24.25
CA LYS A 212 22.05 -0.61 -25.24
C LYS A 212 22.20 0.76 -24.58
N ARG A 213 21.35 1.09 -23.62
CA ARG A 213 21.41 2.34 -22.84
C ARG A 213 22.67 2.42 -22.00
N MET A 214 23.00 1.35 -21.28
CA MET A 214 24.23 1.23 -20.50
C MET A 214 25.48 1.42 -21.38
N SER A 215 25.49 0.81 -22.57
CA SER A 215 26.59 0.96 -23.53
C SER A 215 26.72 2.39 -24.07
N ALA A 216 25.61 3.03 -24.44
CA ALA A 216 25.59 4.40 -24.94
C ALA A 216 26.03 5.43 -23.89
N ALA A 217 25.71 5.17 -22.62
CA ALA A 217 26.09 6.00 -21.49
C ALA A 217 27.53 5.75 -20.98
N ARG A 218 28.27 4.78 -21.55
CA ARG A 218 29.62 4.46 -21.08
C ARG A 218 30.62 5.58 -21.42
N ARG A 219 31.41 6.00 -20.44
CA ARG A 219 32.45 7.04 -20.53
C ARG A 219 33.66 6.58 -19.72
N GLY A 220 34.84 6.48 -20.36
CA GLY A 220 36.08 6.09 -19.66
C GLY A 220 36.03 4.73 -18.95
N GLY A 221 35.19 3.79 -19.42
CA GLY A 221 35.02 2.47 -18.81
C GLY A 221 33.90 2.38 -17.77
N VAL A 222 33.34 3.49 -17.31
CA VAL A 222 32.24 3.55 -16.33
C VAL A 222 30.92 3.97 -17.00
N ILE A 223 29.77 3.57 -16.47
CA ILE A 223 28.46 3.98 -16.97
C ILE A 223 28.08 5.32 -16.33
N ASP A 224 27.77 6.32 -17.16
CA ASP A 224 27.14 7.57 -16.71
C ASP A 224 25.67 7.32 -16.39
N GLU A 225 25.41 6.83 -15.18
CA GLU A 225 24.08 6.50 -14.68
C GLU A 225 23.14 7.71 -14.68
N GLU A 226 23.65 8.92 -14.47
CA GLU A 226 22.82 10.13 -14.47
C GLU A 226 22.29 10.44 -15.86
N ALA A 227 23.16 10.43 -16.88
CA ALA A 227 22.75 10.62 -18.26
C ALA A 227 21.76 9.52 -18.69
N LEU A 228 22.02 8.27 -18.28
CA LEU A 228 21.16 7.12 -18.57
C LEU A 228 19.76 7.27 -17.96
N TYR A 229 19.65 7.61 -16.67
CA TYR A 229 18.36 7.74 -16.00
C TYR A 229 17.58 8.96 -16.48
N ARG A 230 18.28 10.06 -16.83
CA ARG A 230 17.65 11.23 -17.44
C ARG A 230 17.04 10.88 -18.81
N ASP A 231 17.76 10.14 -19.65
CA ASP A 231 17.27 9.66 -20.94
C ASP A 231 16.12 8.63 -20.80
N ALA A 232 16.15 7.84 -19.73
CA ALA A 232 15.07 6.92 -19.38
C ALA A 232 13.83 7.62 -18.76
N GLY A 233 13.89 8.95 -18.54
CA GLY A 233 12.79 9.74 -17.98
C GLY A 233 12.57 9.56 -16.47
N ILE A 234 13.54 9.02 -15.74
CA ILE A 234 13.44 8.71 -14.30
C ILE A 234 14.19 9.78 -13.49
N THR A 235 13.66 11.00 -13.47
CA THR A 235 14.33 12.16 -12.84
C THR A 235 14.46 12.04 -11.32
N ALA A 236 13.60 11.27 -10.66
CA ALA A 236 13.69 11.02 -9.22
C ALA A 236 15.02 10.37 -8.79
N LEU A 237 15.70 9.67 -9.70
CA LEU A 237 17.02 9.09 -9.48
C LEU A 237 18.15 10.13 -9.45
N ALA A 238 17.88 11.42 -9.67
CA ALA A 238 18.86 12.49 -9.42
C ALA A 238 19.17 12.66 -7.92
N ARG A 239 18.29 12.17 -7.02
CA ARG A 239 18.52 12.15 -5.57
C ARG A 239 19.58 11.10 -5.23
N GLY A 240 20.36 11.29 -4.16
CA GLY A 240 21.34 10.28 -3.70
C GLY A 240 20.72 9.00 -3.14
N TRP A 241 19.42 9.02 -2.85
CA TRP A 241 18.67 7.87 -2.35
C TRP A 241 17.25 7.84 -2.90
N THR A 242 16.75 6.64 -3.17
CA THR A 242 15.35 6.36 -3.45
C THR A 242 14.91 5.06 -2.82
N HIS A 243 13.64 5.01 -2.42
CA HIS A 243 13.04 3.85 -1.77
C HIS A 243 13.14 2.59 -2.65
N GLY A 244 12.76 2.66 -3.94
CA GLY A 244 12.78 1.51 -4.82
C GLY A 244 14.17 0.95 -5.15
N THR A 245 15.20 1.79 -5.19
CA THR A 245 16.58 1.31 -5.39
C THR A 245 17.05 0.50 -4.18
N ALA A 246 16.85 1.03 -2.98
CA ALA A 246 17.22 0.34 -1.74
C ALA A 246 16.41 -0.95 -1.55
N THR A 247 15.11 -0.93 -1.87
CA THR A 247 14.24 -2.13 -1.86
C THR A 247 14.76 -3.22 -2.81
N LEU A 248 15.08 -2.88 -4.07
CA LEU A 248 15.59 -3.86 -5.03
C LEU A 248 16.97 -4.39 -4.65
N ASP A 249 17.81 -3.55 -4.04
CA ASP A 249 19.12 -3.94 -3.54
C ASP A 249 19.02 -4.98 -2.41
N LEU A 250 18.18 -4.73 -1.40
CA LEU A 250 17.95 -5.70 -0.33
C LEU A 250 17.30 -7.00 -0.86
N ALA A 251 16.44 -6.89 -1.89
CA ALA A 251 15.75 -8.03 -2.48
C ALA A 251 16.67 -8.93 -3.32
N ALA A 252 17.65 -8.36 -4.02
CA ALA A 252 18.46 -9.12 -4.97
C ALA A 252 19.80 -8.49 -5.40
N GLY A 253 20.23 -7.40 -4.78
CA GLY A 253 21.49 -6.73 -5.03
C GLY A 253 22.70 -7.63 -4.76
N ALA A 254 23.71 -7.54 -5.61
CA ALA A 254 24.95 -8.26 -5.47
C ALA A 254 26.09 -7.39 -5.97
N ASP A 255 26.96 -6.97 -5.05
CA ASP A 255 28.21 -6.31 -5.38
C ASP A 255 29.17 -7.33 -6.04
N GLN A 256 29.24 -7.29 -7.38
CA GLN A 256 30.15 -8.13 -8.17
C GLN A 256 31.61 -7.65 -8.09
N GLN A 257 31.85 -6.44 -7.57
CA GLN A 257 33.18 -5.88 -7.37
C GLN A 257 33.75 -6.24 -5.98
N ARG A 258 32.91 -6.68 -5.04
CA ARG A 258 33.31 -7.05 -3.68
C ARG A 258 34.44 -8.08 -3.69
N LEU A 259 35.50 -7.78 -2.95
CA LEU A 259 36.57 -8.73 -2.67
C LEU A 259 36.04 -9.89 -1.82
N ASP A 260 36.68 -11.05 -1.94
CA ASP A 260 36.32 -12.21 -1.12
C ASP A 260 36.39 -11.88 0.37
N PRO A 261 35.42 -12.37 1.18
CA PRO A 261 35.41 -12.11 2.61
C PRO A 261 36.75 -12.54 3.24
N PRO A 262 37.34 -11.70 4.12
CA PRO A 262 38.63 -12.02 4.74
C PRO A 262 38.54 -13.18 5.75
N LEU A 263 37.32 -13.56 6.18
CA LEU A 263 37.09 -14.61 7.16
C LEU A 263 36.88 -15.99 6.49
N PRO A 264 37.61 -17.04 6.91
CA PRO A 264 37.41 -18.41 6.42
C PRO A 264 35.97 -18.87 6.64
N GLY A 265 35.29 -19.29 5.57
CA GLY A 265 33.91 -19.78 5.60
C GLY A 265 32.82 -18.72 5.36
N ALA A 266 33.18 -17.44 5.23
CA ALA A 266 32.26 -16.44 4.71
C ALA A 266 32.24 -16.51 3.17
N ALA A 267 31.05 -16.67 2.59
CA ALA A 267 30.84 -16.70 1.14
C ALA A 267 30.06 -15.47 0.71
N HIS A 268 30.30 -15.00 -0.52
CA HIS A 268 29.40 -14.01 -1.13
C HIS A 268 27.97 -14.58 -1.17
N PRO A 269 26.95 -13.79 -0.80
CA PRO A 269 25.57 -14.25 -0.86
C PRO A 269 25.24 -14.67 -2.30
N ALA A 270 24.51 -15.78 -2.40
CA ALA A 270 24.18 -16.36 -3.70
C ALA A 270 23.45 -15.36 -4.61
N LEU A 271 23.80 -15.40 -5.89
CA LEU A 271 23.28 -14.48 -6.89
C LEU A 271 21.87 -14.90 -7.37
N VAL A 272 20.94 -13.95 -7.33
CA VAL A 272 19.64 -14.05 -8.02
C VAL A 272 19.85 -13.74 -9.50
N PRO A 273 19.64 -14.69 -10.43
CA PRO A 273 20.13 -14.55 -11.81
C PRO A 273 19.28 -13.63 -12.70
N ALA A 274 18.00 -13.43 -12.37
CA ALA A 274 17.08 -12.64 -13.18
C ALA A 274 16.17 -11.79 -12.30
N LEU A 275 16.07 -10.51 -12.65
CA LEU A 275 15.27 -9.49 -11.98
C LEU A 275 14.23 -8.92 -12.93
N ILE A 276 13.05 -8.64 -12.41
CA ILE A 276 12.03 -7.82 -13.07
C ILE A 276 11.72 -6.67 -12.13
N ALA A 277 11.61 -5.46 -12.65
CA ALA A 277 11.27 -4.29 -11.84
C ALA A 277 10.14 -3.49 -12.50
N VAL A 278 9.24 -2.98 -11.66
CA VAL A 278 8.16 -2.08 -12.09
C VAL A 278 8.27 -0.80 -11.28
N GLN A 279 8.43 0.32 -11.97
CA GLN A 279 8.30 1.64 -11.37
C GLN A 279 6.86 2.10 -11.48
N PHE A 280 6.23 2.42 -10.34
CA PHE A 280 4.84 2.86 -10.30
C PHE A 280 4.59 4.18 -11.01
N ARG A 281 3.40 4.30 -11.62
CA ARG A 281 2.88 5.56 -12.14
C ARG A 281 2.58 6.50 -10.98
N GLN A 282 3.33 7.58 -10.87
CA GLN A 282 3.08 8.56 -9.84
C GLN A 282 1.87 9.44 -10.21
N PRO A 283 1.06 9.84 -9.22
CA PRO A 283 -0.05 10.77 -9.37
C PRO A 283 0.30 12.04 -10.13
N GLY A 284 1.49 12.58 -9.86
CA GLY A 284 2.11 13.69 -10.58
C GLY A 284 3.63 13.54 -10.48
N ARG A 285 4.37 14.12 -11.44
CA ARG A 285 5.84 13.94 -11.54
C ARG A 285 6.64 14.43 -10.34
N THR A 286 6.03 15.28 -9.52
CA THR A 286 6.61 15.87 -8.31
C THR A 286 5.75 15.62 -7.08
N VAL A 287 4.67 14.84 -7.22
CA VAL A 287 3.63 14.67 -6.20
C VAL A 287 3.58 13.21 -5.77
N ARG A 288 3.61 13.02 -4.45
CA ARG A 288 3.47 11.72 -3.82
C ARG A 288 2.14 11.68 -3.08
N ASP A 289 1.23 10.81 -3.52
CA ASP A 289 0.00 10.49 -2.81
C ASP A 289 0.18 9.24 -1.96
N THR A 290 0.08 9.41 -0.64
CA THR A 290 0.21 8.34 0.35
C THR A 290 -1.12 7.74 0.78
N SER A 291 -2.26 8.30 0.35
CA SER A 291 -3.58 7.76 0.66
C SER A 291 -3.80 6.37 0.05
N GLY A 292 -3.01 5.99 -0.96
CA GLY A 292 -3.08 4.66 -1.56
C GLY A 292 -4.31 4.40 -2.42
N LEU A 293 -5.20 5.38 -2.61
CA LEU A 293 -6.42 5.22 -3.41
C LEU A 293 -6.14 4.75 -4.85
N TRP A 294 -4.99 5.12 -5.40
CA TRP A 294 -4.53 4.73 -6.74
C TRP A 294 -3.87 3.35 -6.82
N LEU A 295 -3.49 2.77 -5.68
CA LEU A 295 -2.55 1.65 -5.64
C LEU A 295 -3.16 0.37 -6.20
N ASP A 296 -4.45 0.10 -5.97
CA ASP A 296 -5.13 -1.12 -6.42
C ASP A 296 -4.87 -1.43 -7.90
N ALA A 297 -5.05 -0.43 -8.78
CA ALA A 297 -4.86 -0.62 -10.21
C ALA A 297 -3.38 -0.75 -10.60
N GLN A 298 -2.52 0.15 -10.11
CA GLN A 298 -1.12 0.15 -10.50
C GLN A 298 -0.37 -1.08 -9.99
N ALA A 299 -0.67 -1.51 -8.76
CA ALA A 299 -0.13 -2.72 -8.17
C ALA A 299 -0.60 -3.96 -8.93
N LEU A 300 -1.90 -4.14 -9.13
CA LEU A 300 -2.42 -5.35 -9.78
C LEU A 300 -1.87 -5.54 -11.20
N ASP A 301 -1.75 -4.45 -11.98
CA ASP A 301 -1.07 -4.48 -13.27
C ASP A 301 0.41 -4.88 -13.14
N ALA A 302 1.13 -4.31 -12.16
CA ALA A 302 2.54 -4.62 -11.92
C ALA A 302 2.76 -6.10 -11.53
N PHE A 303 1.93 -6.65 -10.64
CA PHE A 303 2.00 -8.07 -10.25
C PHE A 303 1.76 -8.98 -11.45
N ARG A 304 0.71 -8.73 -12.24
CA ARG A 304 0.44 -9.51 -13.46
C ARG A 304 1.54 -9.37 -14.51
N TYR A 305 2.11 -8.18 -14.66
CA TYR A 305 3.26 -7.96 -15.52
C TYR A 305 4.47 -8.80 -15.09
N ILE A 306 4.83 -8.78 -13.81
CA ILE A 306 5.96 -9.57 -13.29
C ILE A 306 5.73 -11.07 -13.48
N ILE A 307 4.52 -11.57 -13.20
CA ILE A 307 4.19 -12.99 -13.39
C ILE A 307 4.30 -13.37 -14.87
N THR A 308 3.70 -12.57 -15.74
CA THR A 308 3.71 -12.80 -17.20
C THR A 308 5.14 -12.79 -17.73
N ARG A 309 5.96 -11.80 -17.34
CA ARG A 309 7.36 -11.70 -17.76
C ARG A 309 8.21 -12.82 -17.17
N THR A 310 7.96 -13.25 -15.94
CA THR A 310 8.63 -14.42 -15.35
C THR A 310 8.41 -15.67 -16.18
N GLN A 311 7.16 -15.93 -16.57
CA GLN A 311 6.83 -17.09 -17.40
C GLN A 311 7.41 -16.99 -18.81
N ASN A 312 7.45 -15.77 -19.39
CA ASN A 312 8.06 -15.56 -20.70
C ASN A 312 9.57 -15.82 -20.71
N ILE A 313 10.30 -15.40 -19.66
CA ILE A 313 11.76 -15.50 -19.62
C ILE A 313 12.29 -16.80 -19.00
N ALA A 314 11.50 -17.47 -18.16
CA ALA A 314 11.95 -18.64 -17.39
C ALA A 314 11.04 -19.87 -17.53
N GLY A 315 9.92 -19.76 -18.26
CA GLY A 315 8.98 -20.85 -18.49
C GLY A 315 7.88 -20.97 -17.43
N ALA A 316 6.86 -21.78 -17.73
CA ALA A 316 5.64 -21.89 -16.92
C ALA A 316 5.85 -22.52 -15.53
N SER A 317 6.94 -23.28 -15.33
CA SER A 317 7.30 -23.88 -14.04
C SER A 317 8.04 -22.92 -13.11
N CYS A 318 8.45 -21.75 -13.60
CA CYS A 318 9.15 -20.76 -12.79
C CYS A 318 8.16 -19.94 -11.93
N ARG A 319 8.60 -19.57 -10.73
CA ARG A 319 7.84 -18.77 -9.78
C ARG A 319 8.42 -17.36 -9.66
N ALA A 320 7.54 -16.37 -9.69
CA ALA A 320 7.88 -14.98 -9.40
C ALA A 320 7.90 -14.74 -7.87
N TYR A 321 9.03 -14.31 -7.33
CA TYR A 321 9.15 -13.85 -5.95
C TYR A 321 9.03 -12.33 -5.96
N ILE A 322 7.91 -11.80 -5.50
CA ILE A 322 7.56 -10.39 -5.69
C ILE A 322 7.54 -9.68 -4.35
N ASN A 323 8.29 -8.57 -4.25
CA ASN A 323 8.16 -7.63 -3.14
C ASN A 323 7.51 -6.31 -3.61
N MET A 324 6.56 -5.82 -2.83
CA MET A 324 6.01 -4.48 -2.99
C MET A 324 6.03 -3.77 -1.63
N SER A 325 6.99 -2.87 -1.45
CA SER A 325 7.18 -2.15 -0.19
C SER A 325 6.33 -0.88 -0.12
N TYR A 326 5.04 -0.99 -0.42
CA TYR A 326 4.05 0.11 -0.37
C TYR A 326 2.91 -0.22 0.58
N GLY A 327 2.17 0.81 0.99
CA GLY A 327 1.04 0.61 1.89
C GLY A 327 0.36 1.90 2.31
N TYR A 328 -0.83 1.73 2.85
CA TYR A 328 -1.70 2.75 3.41
C TYR A 328 -2.36 2.21 4.69
N PHE A 329 -2.92 3.10 5.52
CA PHE A 329 -3.31 2.78 6.89
C PHE A 329 -4.77 2.33 7.00
N ALA A 330 -5.68 3.03 6.33
CA ALA A 330 -7.10 2.78 6.40
C ALA A 330 -7.55 1.76 5.35
N GLY A 331 -8.43 0.86 5.79
CA GLY A 331 -9.11 -0.15 4.99
C GLY A 331 -9.73 -1.18 5.93
N PRO A 332 -10.18 -2.35 5.44
CA PRO A 332 -10.96 -3.27 6.26
C PRO A 332 -10.12 -4.09 7.26
N HIS A 333 -8.81 -4.27 6.99
CA HIS A 333 -7.87 -5.08 7.79
C HIS A 333 -8.27 -6.55 8.05
N ASP A 334 -9.22 -7.08 7.27
CA ASP A 334 -9.74 -8.45 7.39
C ASP A 334 -9.42 -9.30 6.14
N GLY A 335 -8.54 -8.81 5.25
CA GLY A 335 -8.18 -9.44 3.98
C GLY A 335 -9.22 -9.28 2.86
N SER A 336 -10.34 -8.57 3.09
CA SER A 336 -11.43 -8.42 2.10
C SER A 336 -11.27 -7.26 1.12
N SER A 337 -10.19 -6.48 1.23
CA SER A 337 -9.95 -5.39 0.28
C SER A 337 -9.68 -5.91 -1.15
N MET A 338 -9.93 -5.05 -2.14
CA MET A 338 -9.80 -5.40 -3.57
C MET A 338 -8.42 -5.95 -3.89
N LEU A 339 -7.37 -5.25 -3.45
CA LEU A 339 -6.00 -5.65 -3.73
C LEU A 339 -5.62 -6.91 -2.97
N GLU A 340 -5.98 -7.05 -1.69
CA GLU A 340 -5.65 -8.25 -0.90
C GLU A 340 -6.24 -9.52 -1.51
N CYS A 341 -7.52 -9.49 -1.87
CA CYS A 341 -8.18 -10.61 -2.53
C CYS A 341 -7.51 -10.96 -3.87
N ALA A 342 -7.07 -9.94 -4.63
CA ALA A 342 -6.35 -10.14 -5.88
C ALA A 342 -4.96 -10.77 -5.66
N LEU A 343 -4.20 -10.31 -4.66
CA LEU A 343 -2.88 -10.85 -4.33
C LEU A 343 -2.98 -12.30 -3.81
N ASP A 344 -4.02 -12.61 -3.04
CA ASP A 344 -4.31 -13.96 -2.58
C ASP A 344 -4.68 -14.88 -3.76
N GLU A 345 -5.53 -14.43 -4.68
CA GLU A 345 -5.86 -15.16 -5.91
C GLU A 345 -4.60 -15.45 -6.75
N LEU A 346 -3.77 -14.43 -6.98
CA LEU A 346 -2.52 -14.58 -7.73
C LEU A 346 -1.55 -15.55 -7.05
N SER A 347 -1.42 -15.49 -5.72
CA SER A 347 -0.56 -16.40 -4.95
C SER A 347 -1.03 -17.86 -5.04
N LYS A 348 -2.35 -18.08 -4.97
CA LYS A 348 -2.98 -19.42 -5.10
C LYS A 348 -2.75 -20.09 -6.46
N THR A 349 -2.47 -19.32 -7.52
CA THR A 349 -2.11 -19.90 -8.82
C THR A 349 -0.78 -20.66 -8.79
N GLY A 350 0.04 -20.47 -7.75
CA GLY A 350 1.36 -21.07 -7.61
C GLY A 350 2.45 -20.41 -8.46
N THR A 351 2.08 -19.45 -9.32
CA THR A 351 2.99 -18.73 -10.22
C THR A 351 3.80 -17.65 -9.52
N CYS A 352 3.38 -17.22 -8.32
CA CYS A 352 4.10 -16.22 -7.55
C CYS A 352 4.13 -16.52 -6.05
N SER A 353 4.99 -15.78 -5.37
CA SER A 353 5.10 -15.70 -3.92
C SER A 353 5.34 -14.25 -3.56
N ILE A 354 4.42 -13.67 -2.81
CA ILE A 354 4.37 -12.23 -2.56
C ILE A 354 4.82 -11.96 -1.13
N THR A 355 5.74 -11.02 -0.97
CA THR A 355 6.21 -10.52 0.33
C THR A 355 5.86 -9.03 0.46
N LEU A 356 5.23 -8.67 1.57
CA LEU A 356 4.79 -7.32 1.88
C LEU A 356 5.36 -6.87 3.23
N PRO A 357 5.70 -5.59 3.40
CA PRO A 357 6.05 -5.04 4.70
C PRO A 357 4.81 -4.96 5.60
N ALA A 358 5.00 -5.14 6.91
CA ALA A 358 3.93 -5.00 7.89
C ALA A 358 3.37 -3.58 7.97
N GLY A 359 4.16 -2.55 7.66
CA GLY A 359 3.80 -1.14 7.89
C GLY A 359 4.60 -0.52 9.03
N ASN A 360 4.56 0.82 9.12
CA ASN A 360 5.37 1.60 10.05
C ASN A 360 4.51 2.52 10.95
N SER A 361 3.22 2.22 11.14
CA SER A 361 2.24 3.14 11.74
C SER A 361 1.90 2.86 13.20
N ASN A 362 2.63 1.94 13.85
CA ASN A 362 2.36 1.48 15.20
C ASN A 362 2.26 2.63 16.24
N LEU A 363 3.02 3.71 16.04
CA LEU A 363 3.06 4.88 16.95
C LEU A 363 2.29 6.10 16.44
N ASP A 364 1.64 6.00 15.27
CA ASP A 364 1.04 7.14 14.58
C ASP A 364 -0.32 7.53 15.16
N ARG A 365 -0.88 6.71 16.08
CA ARG A 365 -2.23 6.90 16.67
C ARG A 365 -3.30 7.00 15.59
N CYS A 366 -3.17 6.18 14.55
CA CYS A 366 -4.06 6.15 13.41
C CYS A 366 -5.11 5.03 13.49
N HIS A 367 -5.17 4.26 14.58
CA HIS A 367 -6.18 3.23 14.79
C HIS A 367 -6.88 3.41 16.16
N GLY A 368 -8.19 3.25 16.15
CA GLY A 368 -9.03 3.25 17.32
C GLY A 368 -10.02 2.08 17.30
N LYS A 369 -10.27 1.50 18.48
CA LYS A 369 -11.22 0.41 18.71
C LYS A 369 -12.20 0.83 19.79
N LEU A 370 -13.49 0.89 19.46
CA LEU A 370 -14.53 1.32 20.40
C LEU A 370 -15.60 0.25 20.54
N LYS A 371 -15.99 0.00 21.78
CA LYS A 371 -17.19 -0.78 22.10
C LYS A 371 -18.30 0.19 22.42
N ILE A 372 -19.40 0.09 21.69
CA ILE A 372 -20.56 0.98 21.83
C ILE A 372 -21.74 0.13 22.26
N ALA A 373 -22.14 0.29 23.52
CA ALA A 373 -23.28 -0.42 24.06
C ALA A 373 -24.58 0.00 23.35
N LYS A 374 -25.58 -0.87 23.34
CA LYS A 374 -26.89 -0.53 22.77
C LYS A 374 -27.45 0.76 23.40
N ASN A 375 -28.02 1.63 22.57
CA ASN A 375 -28.59 2.93 22.93
C ASN A 375 -27.61 3.89 23.62
N THR A 376 -26.30 3.72 23.41
CA THR A 376 -25.28 4.64 23.93
C THR A 376 -24.55 5.36 22.80
N THR A 377 -23.86 6.44 23.18
CA THR A 377 -23.03 7.25 22.29
C THR A 377 -21.60 7.24 22.78
N GLU A 378 -20.67 6.96 21.89
CA GLU A 378 -19.23 7.11 22.12
C GLU A 378 -18.65 8.17 21.20
N ALA A 379 -17.53 8.78 21.60
CA ALA A 379 -16.91 9.88 20.86
C ALA A 379 -15.43 9.63 20.58
N LEU A 380 -15.05 9.81 19.32
CA LEU A 380 -13.67 9.82 18.85
C LEU A 380 -13.19 11.25 18.71
N ARG A 381 -12.04 11.59 19.31
CA ARG A 381 -11.37 12.87 19.07
C ARG A 381 -10.31 12.70 17.98
N TRP A 382 -10.51 13.38 16.86
CA TRP A 382 -9.65 13.37 15.69
C TRP A 382 -8.93 14.71 15.54
N ARG A 383 -7.61 14.69 15.73
CA ARG A 383 -6.73 15.85 15.59
C ARG A 383 -6.31 16.01 14.13
N VAL A 384 -6.86 17.03 13.49
CA VAL A 384 -6.46 17.49 12.15
C VAL A 384 -5.43 18.61 12.29
N LEU A 385 -4.30 18.48 11.60
CA LEU A 385 -3.18 19.41 11.72
C LEU A 385 -3.34 20.63 10.79
N PRO A 386 -2.84 21.82 11.19
CA PRO A 386 -2.76 22.96 10.28
C PRO A 386 -1.78 22.68 9.13
N GLU A 387 -1.85 23.50 8.08
CA GLU A 387 -0.93 23.46 6.93
C GLU A 387 -0.93 22.11 6.17
N CYS A 388 -2.09 21.46 6.08
CA CYS A 388 -2.25 20.25 5.28
C CYS A 388 -2.87 20.60 3.92
N LEU A 389 -2.12 20.40 2.83
CA LEU A 389 -2.55 20.66 1.45
C LEU A 389 -3.40 19.53 0.85
N THR A 390 -3.59 18.43 1.57
CA THR A 390 -4.36 17.27 1.13
C THR A 390 -5.53 17.01 2.10
N PRO A 391 -6.65 16.46 1.61
CA PRO A 391 -7.74 16.00 2.47
C PRO A 391 -7.25 14.99 3.52
N SER A 392 -7.93 14.96 4.65
CA SER A 392 -7.73 13.94 5.68
C SER A 392 -8.95 13.04 5.76
N PHE A 393 -8.74 11.73 5.95
CA PHE A 393 -9.82 10.75 5.96
C PHE A 393 -9.80 9.91 7.24
N VAL A 394 -10.99 9.54 7.69
CA VAL A 394 -11.22 8.47 8.67
C VAL A 394 -12.18 7.46 8.06
N GLU A 395 -11.81 6.19 8.09
CA GLU A 395 -12.69 5.06 7.79
C GLU A 395 -13.12 4.39 9.08
N ILE A 396 -14.43 4.24 9.28
CA ILE A 396 -15.02 3.59 10.45
C ILE A 396 -15.72 2.32 9.96
N TRP A 397 -15.14 1.18 10.28
CA TRP A 397 -15.62 -0.14 9.92
C TRP A 397 -16.54 -0.66 11.02
N LEU A 398 -17.76 -1.02 10.62
CA LEU A 398 -18.79 -1.57 11.50
C LEU A 398 -18.71 -3.10 11.47
N PRO A 399 -19.30 -3.80 12.46
CA PRO A 399 -19.43 -5.25 12.39
C PRO A 399 -20.12 -5.70 11.10
N ASP A 400 -19.81 -6.91 10.64
CA ASP A 400 -20.53 -7.51 9.53
C ASP A 400 -21.90 -8.03 10.02
N SER A 401 -22.90 -7.14 10.07
CA SER A 401 -24.26 -7.43 10.55
C SER A 401 -25.30 -6.62 9.79
N ASP A 402 -26.48 -7.21 9.60
CA ASP A 402 -27.61 -6.57 8.92
C ASP A 402 -28.51 -5.75 9.87
N ASP A 403 -28.39 -5.91 11.19
CA ASP A 403 -29.15 -5.15 12.22
C ASP A 403 -28.35 -3.97 12.78
N LEU A 404 -27.71 -3.19 11.89
CA LEU A 404 -26.91 -2.03 12.28
C LEU A 404 -27.70 -0.73 12.12
N ASN A 405 -27.85 -0.01 13.23
CA ASN A 405 -28.42 1.34 13.25
C ASN A 405 -27.46 2.31 13.92
N ILE A 406 -26.37 2.64 13.24
CA ILE A 406 -25.35 3.57 13.74
C ILE A 406 -25.57 4.95 13.15
N GLN A 407 -25.74 5.94 14.02
CA GLN A 407 -25.83 7.34 13.64
C GLN A 407 -24.50 8.04 13.92
N VAL A 408 -24.12 8.95 13.03
CA VAL A 408 -22.88 9.74 13.14
C VAL A 408 -23.21 11.21 13.29
N VAL A 409 -22.58 11.86 14.26
CA VAL A 409 -22.56 13.33 14.40
C VAL A 409 -21.12 13.81 14.32
N ILE A 410 -20.86 14.80 13.48
CA ILE A 410 -19.54 15.43 13.34
C ILE A 410 -19.57 16.81 13.99
N GLU A 411 -18.58 17.08 14.84
CA GLU A 411 -18.38 18.38 15.47
C GLU A 411 -17.04 18.97 15.00
N PRO A 412 -17.06 20.04 14.17
CA PRO A 412 -15.86 20.76 13.79
C PRO A 412 -15.17 21.43 14.98
N PRO A 413 -13.87 21.76 14.91
CA PRO A 413 -13.17 22.50 15.95
C PRO A 413 -13.91 23.79 16.28
N PHE A 414 -14.20 23.99 17.57
CA PHE A 414 -14.87 25.16 18.09
C PHE A 414 -14.26 25.49 19.45
N ASP A 415 -13.86 26.74 19.63
CA ASP A 415 -13.37 27.27 20.91
C ASP A 415 -14.22 28.51 21.22
N ASP A 416 -15.11 28.39 22.19
CA ASP A 416 -15.96 29.50 22.64
C ASP A 416 -15.67 29.91 24.09
N GLY A 417 -14.70 29.27 24.73
CA GLY A 417 -14.37 29.45 26.14
C GLY A 417 -15.52 29.27 27.13
N ASN A 418 -16.76 28.92 26.70
CA ASN A 418 -17.94 28.93 27.58
C ASN A 418 -19.28 28.35 27.03
N THR A 419 -19.36 27.26 26.27
CA THR A 419 -20.64 26.50 26.14
C THR A 419 -20.50 24.97 26.08
N ASN A 420 -21.59 24.29 26.46
CA ASN A 420 -21.74 22.82 26.48
C ASN A 420 -22.14 22.19 25.13
N ALA A 421 -22.27 22.97 24.03
CA ALA A 421 -22.73 22.44 22.74
C ALA A 421 -22.08 23.15 21.54
N ASN A 422 -21.53 22.38 20.61
CA ASN A 422 -20.91 22.91 19.40
C ASN A 422 -21.99 23.35 18.39
N PRO A 423 -22.11 24.65 18.06
CA PRO A 423 -23.16 25.14 17.15
C PRO A 423 -22.96 24.69 15.70
N ASN A 424 -21.76 24.18 15.37
CA ASN A 424 -21.44 23.64 14.04
C ASN A 424 -21.60 22.11 13.97
N ALA A 425 -22.12 21.47 15.01
CA ALA A 425 -22.39 20.03 14.99
C ALA A 425 -23.36 19.67 13.85
N SER A 426 -23.14 18.53 13.22
CA SER A 426 -24.06 18.00 12.22
C SER A 426 -25.36 17.51 12.87
N MET A 427 -26.44 17.47 12.09
CA MET A 427 -27.55 16.56 12.42
C MET A 427 -27.07 15.11 12.39
N PRO A 428 -27.75 14.16 13.09
CA PRO A 428 -27.42 12.74 12.99
C PRO A 428 -27.51 12.21 11.56
N ILE A 429 -26.41 11.63 11.07
CA ILE A 429 -26.30 11.03 9.74
C ILE A 429 -26.40 9.51 9.93
N GLY A 430 -27.53 8.94 9.51
CA GLY A 430 -27.80 7.50 9.64
C GLY A 430 -27.40 6.68 8.41
N PRO A 431 -27.63 5.35 8.43
CA PRO A 431 -27.36 4.47 7.31
C PRO A 431 -28.09 4.88 6.03
N GLY A 432 -27.44 4.73 4.89
CA GLY A 432 -27.94 5.10 3.57
C GLY A 432 -27.80 6.58 3.21
N LYS A 433 -27.20 7.41 4.07
CA LYS A 433 -27.14 8.87 3.92
C LYS A 433 -25.74 9.41 3.61
N VAL A 434 -25.69 10.58 2.97
CA VAL A 434 -24.49 11.41 2.80
C VAL A 434 -24.74 12.78 3.43
N GLY A 435 -23.80 13.22 4.27
CA GLY A 435 -23.80 14.56 4.86
C GLY A 435 -22.61 15.39 4.37
N THR A 436 -22.81 16.68 4.13
CA THR A 436 -21.74 17.60 3.72
C THR A 436 -21.81 18.89 4.52
N TRP A 437 -20.67 19.37 5.01
CA TRP A 437 -20.54 20.69 5.62
C TRP A 437 -19.97 21.64 4.59
N THR A 438 -20.78 22.61 4.15
CA THR A 438 -20.51 23.38 2.93
C THR A 438 -20.41 24.87 3.21
N GLN A 439 -19.41 25.54 2.63
CA GLN A 439 -19.25 26.99 2.66
C GLN A 439 -18.92 27.51 1.27
N ASN A 440 -19.73 28.43 0.73
CA ASN A 440 -19.52 29.04 -0.60
C ASN A 440 -19.30 27.99 -1.72
N ASN A 441 -20.08 26.90 -1.73
CA ASN A 441 -19.92 25.73 -2.62
C ASN A 441 -18.67 24.87 -2.40
N GLU A 442 -17.79 25.16 -1.43
CA GLU A 442 -16.73 24.23 -1.03
C GLU A 442 -17.25 23.27 0.05
N ARG A 443 -16.95 21.97 -0.10
CA ARG A 443 -17.32 20.94 0.89
C ARG A 443 -16.15 20.79 1.85
N LEU A 444 -16.29 21.36 3.05
CA LEU A 444 -15.27 21.34 4.10
C LEU A 444 -15.18 19.99 4.81
N CYS A 445 -16.32 19.30 4.94
CA CYS A 445 -16.41 17.94 5.47
C CYS A 445 -17.46 17.15 4.70
N THR A 446 -17.21 15.88 4.43
CA THR A 446 -18.14 14.94 3.80
C THR A 446 -18.19 13.66 4.63
N VAL A 447 -19.39 13.18 4.93
CA VAL A 447 -19.65 11.91 5.60
C VAL A 447 -20.42 11.02 4.64
N VAL A 448 -19.91 9.83 4.35
CA VAL A 448 -20.56 8.83 3.51
C VAL A 448 -20.91 7.63 4.38
N HIS A 449 -22.20 7.43 4.67
CA HIS A 449 -22.71 6.30 5.44
C HIS A 449 -23.68 5.50 4.58
N ARG A 450 -23.15 4.69 3.66
CA ARG A 450 -23.95 3.98 2.64
C ARG A 450 -24.05 2.47 2.87
N GLY A 451 -23.52 1.97 3.99
CA GLY A 451 -23.48 0.54 4.30
C GLY A 451 -22.29 -0.16 3.64
N ARG A 452 -22.51 -1.35 3.09
CA ARG A 452 -21.46 -2.16 2.45
C ARG A 452 -21.02 -1.53 1.12
N GLY A 453 -19.72 -1.25 1.02
CA GLY A 453 -19.12 -0.66 -0.18
C GLY A 453 -18.25 -1.63 -0.98
N ALA A 454 -17.51 -1.10 -1.95
CA ALA A 454 -16.52 -1.86 -2.72
C ALA A 454 -15.23 -2.18 -1.93
N ARG A 455 -14.93 -1.42 -0.87
CA ARG A 455 -13.62 -1.46 -0.19
C ARG A 455 -13.39 -2.69 0.69
N GLY A 456 -14.45 -3.42 1.06
CA GLY A 456 -14.38 -4.61 1.91
C GLY A 456 -15.72 -5.36 1.95
N HIS A 457 -15.84 -6.36 2.81
CA HIS A 457 -17.10 -7.07 3.05
C HIS A 457 -18.00 -6.34 4.05
N ALA A 458 -17.41 -5.81 5.12
CA ALA A 458 -18.14 -5.12 6.17
C ALA A 458 -18.62 -3.71 5.74
N PRO A 459 -19.68 -3.18 6.37
CA PRO A 459 -20.10 -1.79 6.19
C PRO A 459 -19.03 -0.79 6.67
N MET A 460 -18.90 0.33 5.95
CA MET A 460 -17.92 1.37 6.29
C MET A 460 -18.55 2.77 6.21
N ILE A 461 -18.18 3.62 7.17
CA ILE A 461 -18.48 5.05 7.18
C ILE A 461 -17.19 5.80 6.86
N LEU A 462 -17.22 6.62 5.81
CA LEU A 462 -16.11 7.49 5.44
C LEU A 462 -16.37 8.91 5.95
N VAL A 463 -15.43 9.48 6.69
CA VAL A 463 -15.40 10.91 7.04
C VAL A 463 -14.19 11.53 6.34
N ALA A 464 -14.43 12.52 5.48
CA ALA A 464 -13.41 13.21 4.71
C ALA A 464 -13.44 14.71 5.01
N ILE A 465 -12.31 15.27 5.44
CA ILE A 465 -12.14 16.71 5.68
C ILE A 465 -11.28 17.29 4.57
N ALA A 466 -11.71 18.41 4.00
CA ALA A 466 -10.96 19.14 2.98
C ALA A 466 -9.58 19.60 3.49
N PRO A 467 -8.64 19.97 2.62
CA PRO A 467 -7.34 20.51 3.06
C PRO A 467 -7.48 21.65 4.09
N THR A 468 -6.62 21.67 5.12
CA THR A 468 -6.56 22.78 6.09
C THR A 468 -5.72 23.96 5.60
N MET A 469 -5.13 23.81 4.42
CA MET A 469 -4.47 24.86 3.65
C MET A 469 -4.74 24.61 2.17
N THR A 470 -4.91 25.69 1.39
CA THR A 470 -5.05 25.63 -0.07
C THR A 470 -4.09 26.64 -0.71
N ARG A 471 -3.60 26.31 -1.90
CA ARG A 471 -2.86 27.24 -2.76
C ARG A 471 -3.77 28.01 -3.72
N ASP A 472 -4.97 27.49 -3.95
CA ASP A 472 -5.98 28.13 -4.79
C ASP A 472 -6.77 29.14 -3.93
N PRO A 473 -6.72 30.45 -4.25
CA PRO A 473 -7.43 31.49 -3.51
C PRO A 473 -8.95 31.40 -3.66
N ALA A 474 -9.48 30.65 -4.63
CA ALA A 474 -10.91 30.41 -4.78
C ALA A 474 -11.44 29.35 -3.80
N ARG A 475 -10.56 28.51 -3.24
CA ARG A 475 -10.94 27.43 -2.32
C ARG A 475 -10.94 27.90 -0.87
N VAL A 476 -11.81 27.27 -0.07
CA VAL A 476 -11.92 27.53 1.37
C VAL A 476 -11.29 26.35 2.12
N PRO A 477 -10.26 26.58 2.96
CA PRO A 477 -9.68 25.51 3.76
C PRO A 477 -10.62 25.08 4.89
N ALA A 478 -10.61 23.80 5.26
CA ALA A 478 -11.30 23.32 6.44
C ALA A 478 -10.58 23.77 7.73
N PRO A 479 -11.29 23.94 8.86
CA PRO A 479 -10.64 24.26 10.12
C PRO A 479 -9.76 23.11 10.61
N ASN A 480 -8.56 23.43 11.08
CA ASN A 480 -7.69 22.50 11.79
C ASN A 480 -8.02 22.46 13.30
N GLY A 481 -7.61 21.42 14.00
CA GLY A 481 -7.84 21.26 15.44
C GLY A 481 -8.48 19.93 15.79
N ASN A 482 -9.18 19.90 16.94
CA ASN A 482 -9.90 18.74 17.40
C ASN A 482 -11.29 18.70 16.76
N TRP A 483 -11.47 17.74 15.85
CA TRP A 483 -12.78 17.32 15.39
C TRP A 483 -13.28 16.20 16.30
N THR A 484 -14.58 16.16 16.56
CA THR A 484 -15.21 15.05 17.30
C THR A 484 -16.12 14.27 16.36
N ILE A 485 -15.99 12.94 16.34
CA ILE A 485 -16.89 12.02 15.66
C ILE A 485 -17.67 11.27 16.74
N LYS A 486 -18.96 11.55 16.86
CA LYS A 486 -19.86 10.87 17.80
C LYS A 486 -20.60 9.76 17.08
N LEU A 487 -20.57 8.57 17.64
CA LEU A 487 -21.23 7.37 17.13
C LEU A 487 -22.29 6.92 18.13
N THR A 488 -23.55 6.94 17.70
CA THR A 488 -24.68 6.47 18.52
C THR A 488 -25.17 5.12 18.01
N ASN A 489 -25.17 4.12 18.88
CA ASN A 489 -25.69 2.79 18.58
C ASN A 489 -27.20 2.73 18.88
N GLY A 490 -28.03 2.95 17.87
CA GLY A 490 -29.48 2.77 17.95
C GLY A 490 -29.96 1.35 17.64
N GLY A 491 -29.04 0.37 17.62
CA GLY A 491 -29.34 -1.05 17.40
C GLY A 491 -29.68 -1.79 18.71
N ASN A 492 -29.92 -3.09 18.59
CA ASN A 492 -30.39 -3.92 19.70
C ASN A 492 -29.28 -4.62 20.51
N ALA A 493 -28.05 -4.57 20.03
CA ALA A 493 -26.89 -5.24 20.63
C ALA A 493 -25.70 -4.30 20.74
N ASP A 494 -24.80 -4.62 21.66
CA ASP A 494 -23.50 -3.95 21.77
C ASP A 494 -22.67 -4.25 20.53
N ILE A 495 -21.94 -3.25 20.03
CA ILE A 495 -21.10 -3.40 18.86
C ILE A 495 -19.67 -2.99 19.14
N GLU A 496 -18.75 -3.50 18.33
CA GLU A 496 -17.37 -3.03 18.28
C GLU A 496 -17.09 -2.41 16.92
N VAL A 497 -16.54 -1.20 16.90
CA VAL A 497 -16.15 -0.51 15.66
C VAL A 497 -14.65 -0.32 15.62
N GLN A 498 -14.10 -0.38 14.41
CA GLN A 498 -12.70 -0.10 14.15
C GLN A 498 -12.60 1.18 13.32
N ALA A 499 -11.83 2.16 13.78
CA ALA A 499 -11.64 3.42 13.10
C ALA A 499 -10.17 3.58 12.71
N TRP A 500 -9.91 3.88 11.44
CA TRP A 500 -8.56 4.19 10.96
C TRP A 500 -8.49 5.57 10.33
N VAL A 501 -7.47 6.34 10.73
CA VAL A 501 -7.08 7.56 10.03
C VAL A 501 -6.24 7.15 8.82
N GLN A 502 -6.60 7.66 7.64
CA GLN A 502 -5.84 7.34 6.44
C GLN A 502 -4.47 8.03 6.45
N ARG A 503 -3.50 7.36 5.83
CA ARG A 503 -2.13 7.83 5.64
C ARG A 503 -2.10 9.15 4.86
N ASN A 504 -1.47 10.17 5.41
CA ASN A 504 -1.46 11.52 4.86
C ASN A 504 -0.16 12.30 5.15
N GLU A 505 0.93 11.66 5.56
CA GLU A 505 2.22 12.32 5.68
C GLU A 505 2.91 12.50 4.32
N THR A 506 3.89 13.40 4.26
CA THR A 506 4.74 13.54 3.07
C THR A 506 6.01 12.68 3.24
N PRO A 507 6.28 11.71 2.36
CA PRO A 507 7.52 10.95 2.41
C PRO A 507 8.76 11.82 2.18
N ILE A 508 9.89 11.40 2.74
CA ILE A 508 11.17 12.10 2.60
C ILE A 508 11.52 12.29 1.11
N GLY A 509 12.04 13.46 0.78
CA GLY A 509 12.45 13.83 -0.58
C GLY A 509 11.35 14.41 -1.46
N PHE A 510 10.09 14.44 -1.00
CA PHE A 510 8.99 15.11 -1.70
C PHE A 510 8.65 16.47 -1.07
N PRO A 511 8.09 17.42 -1.84
CA PRO A 511 7.61 18.69 -1.30
C PRO A 511 6.58 18.46 -0.18
N PRO A 512 6.71 19.09 1.01
CA PRO A 512 5.74 18.96 2.08
C PRO A 512 4.33 19.36 1.62
N ARG A 513 3.38 18.43 1.74
CA ARG A 513 1.98 18.63 1.38
C ARG A 513 1.05 18.11 2.47
N GLY A 514 1.13 16.80 2.70
CA GLY A 514 0.32 16.12 3.68
C GLY A 514 0.88 16.29 5.09
N ARG A 515 -0.04 16.31 6.07
CA ARG A 515 0.24 16.26 7.50
C ARG A 515 -0.57 15.10 8.08
N GLN A 516 0.09 14.14 8.71
CA GLN A 516 -0.62 13.01 9.32
C GLN A 516 -1.52 13.49 10.45
N SER A 517 -2.83 13.46 10.20
CA SER A 517 -3.83 13.59 11.25
C SER A 517 -3.85 12.33 12.10
N ARG A 518 -4.44 12.39 13.29
CA ARG A 518 -4.36 11.28 14.26
C ARG A 518 -5.51 11.34 15.25
N PHE A 519 -5.72 10.25 15.95
CA PHE A 519 -6.56 10.26 17.14
C PHE A 519 -5.80 10.81 18.35
N ASP A 520 -6.52 11.50 19.24
CA ASP A 520 -6.02 11.95 20.53
C ASP A 520 -6.97 11.42 21.63
N ASP A 521 -6.43 10.73 22.63
CA ASP A 521 -7.14 10.23 23.82
C ASP A 521 -6.27 10.56 25.03
N ASP A 522 -6.86 11.13 26.08
CA ASP A 522 -6.12 11.56 27.27
C ASP A 522 -5.57 10.36 28.06
N ASN A 523 -6.15 9.17 27.88
CA ASN A 523 -5.68 7.91 28.45
C ASN A 523 -4.56 7.24 27.63
N TYR A 524 -4.25 7.73 26.42
CA TYR A 524 -3.22 7.10 25.58
C TYR A 524 -1.81 7.41 26.11
N VAL A 525 -1.14 6.39 26.64
CA VAL A 525 0.24 6.50 27.11
C VAL A 525 1.20 6.48 25.93
N ARG A 526 1.93 7.59 25.73
CA ARG A 526 2.92 7.74 24.64
C ARG A 526 4.30 7.23 25.02
N PHE A 527 4.70 7.46 26.26
CA PHE A 527 6.03 7.16 26.77
C PHE A 527 5.90 6.29 28.02
N ASP A 528 6.76 5.28 28.12
CA ASP A 528 6.88 4.49 29.33
C ASP A 528 7.57 5.29 30.46
N ARG A 529 7.70 4.68 31.63
CA ARG A 529 8.35 5.29 32.81
C ARG A 529 9.82 5.64 32.60
N TYR A 530 10.44 5.13 31.54
CA TYR A 530 11.84 5.37 31.17
C TYR A 530 11.96 6.37 30.02
N THR A 531 10.88 7.06 29.65
CA THR A 531 10.79 8.03 28.54
C THR A 531 10.97 7.41 27.14
N ALA A 532 11.01 6.09 27.02
CA ALA A 532 10.99 5.43 25.72
C ALA A 532 9.57 5.42 25.18
N PHE A 533 9.41 5.39 23.86
CA PHE A 533 8.08 5.20 23.26
C PHE A 533 7.51 3.86 23.71
N GLN A 534 6.31 3.89 24.28
CA GLN A 534 5.55 2.66 24.45
C GLN A 534 5.02 2.26 23.07
N ASP A 535 5.33 1.05 22.63
CA ASP A 535 5.09 0.50 21.29
C ASP A 535 4.29 -0.82 21.33
N TYR A 536 3.65 -1.10 22.47
CA TYR A 536 2.70 -2.19 22.69
C TYR A 536 1.47 -1.68 23.43
N ASP A 537 0.35 -2.38 23.26
CA ASP A 537 -0.84 -2.18 24.07
C ASP A 537 -0.70 -2.96 25.38
N ASP A 538 -0.96 -2.29 26.50
CA ASP A 538 -0.81 -2.84 27.84
C ASP A 538 -2.12 -2.76 28.61
N ASN A 539 -2.50 -3.84 29.27
CA ASN A 539 -3.67 -3.88 30.15
C ASN A 539 -3.42 -3.19 31.51
N THR A 540 -2.18 -2.78 31.81
CA THR A 540 -1.85 -2.00 33.02
C THR A 540 -1.92 -0.48 32.81
N SER A 541 -1.98 -0.02 31.55
CA SER A 541 -2.19 1.40 31.23
C SER A 541 -3.67 1.78 31.38
N PRO A 542 -4.01 3.07 31.61
CA PRO A 542 -5.39 3.54 31.54
C PRO A 542 -6.04 3.09 30.23
N PRO A 543 -7.32 2.66 30.26
CA PRO A 543 -7.99 2.15 29.06
C PRO A 543 -8.10 3.28 28.03
N SER A 544 -7.35 3.13 26.94
CA SER A 544 -7.45 3.97 25.76
C SER A 544 -8.12 3.21 24.64
N TRP A 545 -8.99 3.90 23.90
CA TRP A 545 -9.57 3.37 22.68
C TRP A 545 -8.61 3.47 21.49
N ILE A 546 -7.54 4.26 21.59
CA ILE A 546 -6.46 4.26 20.61
C ILE A 546 -5.60 3.02 20.83
N ARG A 547 -5.37 2.27 19.76
CA ARG A 547 -4.66 0.99 19.80
C ARG A 547 -3.44 1.00 18.89
N ARG A 548 -2.47 0.16 19.26
CA ARG A 548 -1.27 -0.16 18.47
C ARG A 548 -1.43 -1.46 17.71
N GLU A 549 -2.17 -2.41 18.28
CA GLU A 549 -2.71 -3.56 17.54
C GLU A 549 -3.56 -3.09 16.35
N GLY A 550 -3.68 -3.91 15.31
CA GLY A 550 -4.50 -3.57 14.14
C GLY A 550 -3.92 -2.44 13.27
N THR A 551 -2.61 -2.20 13.33
CA THR A 551 -1.91 -1.16 12.56
C THR A 551 -1.19 -1.69 11.33
N LEU A 552 -1.29 -2.99 11.00
CA LEU A 552 -0.75 -3.55 9.76
C LEU A 552 -1.14 -2.68 8.56
N SER A 553 -0.28 -2.57 7.56
CA SER A 553 -0.66 -1.95 6.29
C SER A 553 -1.95 -2.60 5.80
N SER A 554 -2.92 -1.82 5.32
CA SER A 554 -4.23 -2.36 4.94
C SER A 554 -4.18 -3.33 3.75
N ILE A 555 -3.04 -3.47 3.08
CA ILE A 555 -2.82 -4.48 2.04
C ILE A 555 -2.11 -5.75 2.55
N ALA A 556 -1.76 -5.77 3.84
CA ALA A 556 -0.95 -6.78 4.50
C ALA A 556 -1.77 -7.60 5.52
N THR A 557 -3.08 -7.72 5.32
CA THR A 557 -3.99 -8.54 6.14
C THR A 557 -4.56 -9.75 5.40
N GLY A 558 -4.33 -9.87 4.08
CA GLY A 558 -4.62 -11.05 3.27
C GLY A 558 -3.98 -12.35 3.77
N PHE A 559 -4.45 -13.48 3.23
CA PHE A 559 -4.21 -14.80 3.81
C PHE A 559 -3.08 -15.59 3.16
N GLU A 560 -2.65 -15.24 1.94
CA GLU A 560 -1.64 -16.01 1.19
C GLU A 560 -0.29 -15.32 1.14
N THR A 561 -0.28 -13.99 1.24
CA THR A 561 0.95 -13.19 1.20
C THR A 561 1.79 -13.38 2.47
N CYS A 562 3.11 -13.27 2.33
CA CYS A 562 4.03 -13.21 3.46
C CYS A 562 4.17 -11.77 3.94
N VAL A 563 3.88 -11.52 5.21
CA VAL A 563 3.97 -10.18 5.80
C VAL A 563 5.12 -10.14 6.79
N VAL A 564 5.99 -9.14 6.66
CA VAL A 564 7.24 -9.06 7.41
C VAL A 564 7.30 -7.77 8.23
N GLY A 565 7.36 -7.90 9.55
CA GLY A 565 7.62 -6.78 10.46
C GLY A 565 9.12 -6.55 10.67
N GLY A 566 9.45 -5.53 11.46
CA GLY A 566 10.82 -5.07 11.68
C GLY A 566 11.28 -5.24 13.12
N TYR A 567 12.52 -5.67 13.32
CA TYR A 567 13.19 -5.65 14.61
C TYR A 567 14.61 -5.06 14.52
N ARG A 568 15.19 -4.72 15.68
CA ARG A 568 16.54 -4.17 15.79
C ARG A 568 17.57 -5.27 16.03
N ARG A 569 18.67 -5.30 15.28
CA ARG A 569 19.68 -6.38 15.37
C ARG A 569 20.30 -6.54 16.76
N GLU A 570 20.77 -5.45 17.38
CA GLU A 570 21.60 -5.52 18.60
C GLU A 570 20.85 -6.05 19.83
N ASP A 571 19.61 -5.64 20.02
CA ASP A 571 18.81 -6.03 21.18
C ASP A 571 17.64 -6.93 20.81
N GLU A 572 17.46 -7.27 19.54
CA GLU A 572 16.36 -8.11 19.06
C GLU A 572 14.95 -7.59 19.45
N ALA A 573 14.82 -6.33 19.88
CA ALA A 573 13.54 -5.72 20.18
C ALA A 573 12.83 -5.35 18.89
N THR A 574 11.50 -5.43 18.89
CA THR A 574 10.69 -4.97 17.76
C THR A 574 10.99 -3.50 17.49
N ALA A 575 11.08 -3.14 16.21
CA ALA A 575 11.25 -1.75 15.85
C ALA A 575 9.98 -1.00 16.27
N PRO A 576 10.07 0.12 17.04
CA PRO A 576 8.88 0.72 17.65
C PRO A 576 7.79 1.13 16.66
N TYR A 577 8.18 1.47 15.42
CA TYR A 577 7.27 1.82 14.35
C TYR A 577 6.59 0.60 13.70
N SER A 578 7.14 -0.62 13.85
CA SER A 578 6.68 -1.81 13.14
C SER A 578 5.23 -2.10 13.49
N SER A 579 4.37 -2.01 12.49
CA SER A 579 2.95 -2.27 12.63
C SER A 579 2.65 -3.70 13.10
N THR A 580 1.53 -3.85 13.81
CA THR A 580 1.17 -5.08 14.51
C THR A 580 -0.25 -5.51 14.14
N GLY A 581 -0.52 -6.82 14.21
CA GLY A 581 -1.86 -7.37 13.95
C GLY A 581 -2.79 -7.21 15.15
N PHE A 582 -3.95 -7.86 15.11
CA PHE A 582 -4.89 -7.85 16.22
C PHE A 582 -4.54 -8.91 17.28
N ASP A 583 -4.60 -8.56 18.56
CA ASP A 583 -4.29 -9.43 19.69
C ASP A 583 -5.48 -10.34 20.07
N GLN A 584 -6.22 -10.90 19.09
CA GLN A 584 -7.45 -11.67 19.36
C GLN A 584 -7.72 -12.84 18.39
N ASN A 585 -8.25 -13.93 18.96
CA ASN A 585 -9.07 -14.93 18.25
C ASN A 585 -10.46 -14.30 17.97
N GLY A 586 -10.57 -13.46 16.93
CA GLY A 586 -11.81 -12.77 16.56
C GLY A 586 -12.49 -13.32 15.30
N THR A 587 -13.72 -12.86 15.05
CA THR A 587 -14.48 -13.07 13.80
C THR A 587 -14.80 -11.70 13.17
N PRO A 588 -14.47 -11.44 11.88
CA PRO A 588 -13.67 -12.31 11.01
C PRO A 588 -12.28 -12.55 11.61
N PRO A 589 -11.56 -13.62 11.21
CA PRO A 589 -10.22 -13.88 11.71
C PRO A 589 -9.29 -12.77 11.22
N TYR A 590 -9.24 -11.69 11.98
CA TYR A 590 -8.26 -10.65 11.82
C TYR A 590 -6.88 -11.27 11.86
N ARG A 591 -5.98 -10.74 11.05
CA ARG A 591 -4.62 -11.22 11.03
C ARG A 591 -3.95 -10.92 12.37
N ALA A 592 -3.55 -11.96 13.10
CA ALA A 592 -2.96 -11.85 14.44
C ALA A 592 -1.63 -11.06 14.47
N GLY A 593 -0.94 -10.97 13.34
CA GLY A 593 0.34 -10.27 13.25
C GLY A 593 1.04 -10.44 11.89
N PRO A 594 2.22 -9.84 11.74
CA PRO A 594 3.13 -10.23 10.66
C PRO A 594 3.42 -11.73 10.75
N ASP A 595 3.78 -12.36 9.63
CA ASP A 595 4.18 -13.77 9.68
C ASP A 595 5.47 -13.96 10.45
N VAL A 596 6.40 -13.03 10.27
CA VAL A 596 7.71 -13.01 10.93
C VAL A 596 8.18 -11.57 11.05
N VAL A 597 9.23 -11.37 11.82
CA VAL A 597 10.00 -10.12 11.79
C VAL A 597 11.42 -10.38 11.29
N ALA A 598 11.96 -9.43 10.53
CA ALA A 598 13.35 -9.41 10.06
C ALA A 598 14.04 -8.10 10.48
N VAL A 599 15.38 -8.06 10.37
CA VAL A 599 16.15 -6.89 10.77
C VAL A 599 15.75 -5.69 9.92
N ALA A 600 15.26 -4.63 10.57
CA ALA A 600 14.96 -3.35 9.94
C ALA A 600 15.90 -2.23 10.42
N ASP A 601 16.47 -2.41 11.62
CA ASP A 601 17.37 -1.46 12.26
C ASP A 601 18.58 -2.21 12.83
N ARG A 602 19.73 -1.54 12.94
CA ARG A 602 20.89 -2.14 13.61
C ARG A 602 20.82 -1.98 15.13
N SER A 603 20.37 -0.82 15.62
CA SER A 603 20.19 -0.54 17.05
C SER A 603 19.29 0.65 17.32
N ILE A 604 19.10 1.00 18.60
CA ILE A 604 18.37 2.20 19.03
C ILE A 604 18.95 3.47 18.40
N VAL A 605 20.28 3.55 18.26
CA VAL A 605 20.99 4.73 17.75
C VAL A 605 21.43 4.58 16.29
N ARG A 606 21.67 3.34 15.82
CA ARG A 606 22.03 3.02 14.44
C ARG A 606 20.79 2.47 13.72
N LYS A 607 19.92 3.37 13.31
CA LYS A 607 18.72 3.03 12.52
C LYS A 607 19.07 2.57 11.11
N GLY A 608 18.17 1.77 10.54
CA GLY A 608 18.27 1.19 9.21
C GLY A 608 19.32 0.09 9.05
N VAL A 609 19.12 -0.75 8.04
CA VAL A 609 20.14 -1.65 7.47
C VAL A 609 20.81 -0.96 6.27
N MET A 610 22.04 -1.34 5.93
CA MET A 610 22.70 -0.74 4.76
C MET A 610 22.09 -1.27 3.46
N ALA A 611 21.75 -0.37 2.55
CA ALA A 611 21.30 -0.67 1.20
C ALA A 611 21.96 0.30 0.20
N ALA A 612 21.95 -0.03 -1.08
CA ALA A 612 22.44 0.83 -2.14
C ALA A 612 21.71 2.19 -2.18
N GLY A 613 22.48 3.24 -2.44
CA GLY A 613 21.94 4.53 -2.89
C GLY A 613 21.56 4.46 -4.38
N THR A 614 21.25 5.60 -4.99
CA THR A 614 20.86 5.64 -6.42
C THR A 614 22.02 5.57 -7.40
N ARG A 615 23.26 5.65 -6.90
CA ARG A 615 24.48 5.63 -7.70
C ARG A 615 25.36 4.48 -7.26
N SER A 616 25.98 3.83 -8.24
CA SER A 616 27.00 2.83 -8.00
C SER A 616 28.10 3.40 -7.08
N GLY A 617 28.56 2.60 -6.12
CA GLY A 617 29.48 3.01 -5.05
C GLY A 617 28.86 3.79 -3.88
N SER A 618 27.54 4.00 -3.86
CA SER A 618 26.86 4.68 -2.74
C SER A 618 26.02 3.72 -1.89
N ALA A 619 25.99 3.95 -0.58
CA ALA A 619 25.20 3.18 0.37
C ALA A 619 24.54 4.10 1.40
N VAL A 620 23.37 3.69 1.88
CA VAL A 620 22.55 4.44 2.83
C VAL A 620 21.96 3.53 3.92
N PRO A 621 21.70 4.06 5.12
CA PRO A 621 20.84 3.39 6.08
C PRO A 621 19.38 3.44 5.61
N PHE A 622 18.77 2.29 5.37
CA PHE A 622 17.37 2.15 4.99
C PHE A 622 16.55 1.58 6.16
N GLU A 623 15.72 2.44 6.75
CA GLU A 623 14.83 2.13 7.90
C GLU A 623 13.43 1.71 7.42
N GLY A 624 12.74 0.94 8.25
CA GLY A 624 11.34 0.56 8.04
C GLY A 624 11.14 -0.92 7.77
N THR A 625 9.89 -1.38 7.89
CA THR A 625 9.50 -2.74 7.47
C THR A 625 9.73 -2.97 5.97
N SER A 626 9.80 -1.89 5.17
CA SER A 626 10.26 -1.88 3.78
C SER A 626 11.70 -2.36 3.58
N ALA A 627 12.55 -2.33 4.61
CA ALA A 627 13.89 -2.90 4.58
C ALA A 627 13.89 -4.39 5.01
N ALA A 628 13.00 -4.79 5.90
CA ALA A 628 12.87 -6.16 6.40
C ALA A 628 12.27 -7.12 5.35
N ALA A 629 11.17 -6.73 4.70
CA ALA A 629 10.46 -7.54 3.70
C ALA A 629 11.33 -8.02 2.53
N PRO A 630 12.11 -7.17 1.82
CA PRO A 630 12.91 -7.60 0.69
C PRO A 630 14.04 -8.58 1.07
N GLN A 631 14.61 -8.48 2.28
CA GLN A 631 15.59 -9.47 2.76
C GLN A 631 14.96 -10.87 2.88
N MET A 632 13.73 -10.96 3.39
CA MET A 632 13.00 -12.22 3.49
C MET A 632 12.62 -12.80 2.13
N LEU A 633 12.26 -11.93 1.19
CA LEU A 633 12.06 -12.33 -0.20
C LEU A 633 13.32 -12.98 -0.77
N ARG A 634 14.48 -12.31 -0.62
CA ARG A 634 15.79 -12.79 -1.10
C ARG A 634 16.10 -14.18 -0.55
N MET A 635 15.98 -14.35 0.76
CA MET A 635 16.26 -15.62 1.43
C MET A 635 15.38 -16.76 0.90
N THR A 636 14.12 -16.48 0.57
CA THR A 636 13.19 -17.49 0.04
C THR A 636 13.49 -17.83 -1.42
N ALA A 637 13.74 -16.81 -2.25
CA ALA A 637 14.07 -17.01 -3.66
C ALA A 637 15.35 -17.85 -3.84
N LEU A 638 16.37 -17.60 -3.00
CA LEU A 638 17.63 -18.36 -3.05
C LEU A 638 17.47 -19.81 -2.57
N ALA A 639 16.67 -20.05 -1.53
CA ALA A 639 16.38 -21.41 -1.05
C ALA A 639 15.67 -22.26 -2.11
N ALA A 640 14.76 -21.66 -2.89
CA ALA A 640 14.08 -22.36 -3.98
C ALA A 640 15.04 -22.80 -5.10
N LYS A 641 16.05 -21.99 -5.40
CA LYS A 641 17.08 -22.32 -6.40
C LYS A 641 17.94 -23.52 -6.01
N GLN A 642 18.19 -23.72 -4.72
CA GLN A 642 19.06 -24.79 -4.22
C GLN A 642 18.38 -26.17 -4.18
N ASN A 643 17.13 -26.30 -4.67
CA ASN A 643 16.34 -27.54 -4.69
C ASN A 643 16.19 -28.22 -3.31
N THR A 644 16.43 -27.47 -2.24
CA THR A 644 16.23 -27.88 -0.84
C THR A 644 14.75 -27.82 -0.42
N LEU A 645 13.86 -27.41 -1.33
CA LEU A 645 12.43 -27.37 -1.11
C LEU A 645 11.80 -28.60 -1.79
N GLY A 646 10.97 -29.32 -1.03
CA GLY A 646 10.04 -30.30 -1.59
C GLY A 646 8.96 -29.61 -2.45
N PRO A 647 7.72 -30.15 -2.54
CA PRO A 647 6.67 -29.51 -3.33
C PRO A 647 6.48 -28.04 -2.91
N PRO A 648 6.07 -27.15 -3.84
CA PRO A 648 6.07 -25.71 -3.60
C PRO A 648 5.20 -25.35 -2.40
N GLN A 649 5.83 -25.02 -1.27
CA GLN A 649 5.11 -24.53 -0.09
C GLN A 649 4.71 -23.06 -0.30
N PRO A 650 3.57 -22.60 0.26
CA PRO A 650 3.26 -21.17 0.34
C PRO A 650 4.40 -20.43 1.05
N ILE A 651 4.87 -19.31 0.50
CA ILE A 651 5.97 -18.51 1.06
C ILE A 651 5.76 -18.18 2.54
N ARG A 652 4.52 -17.90 2.91
CA ARG A 652 4.06 -17.67 4.28
C ARG A 652 4.46 -18.80 5.24
N GLN A 653 4.19 -20.05 4.87
CA GLN A 653 4.51 -21.20 5.72
C GLN A 653 6.02 -21.44 5.80
N HIS A 654 6.72 -21.33 4.66
CA HIS A 654 8.17 -21.48 4.60
C HIS A 654 8.91 -20.47 5.48
N VAL A 655 8.47 -19.21 5.43
CA VAL A 655 9.07 -18.14 6.22
C VAL A 655 8.82 -18.33 7.72
N ARG A 656 7.60 -18.72 8.12
CA ARG A 656 7.27 -19.04 9.52
C ARG A 656 8.12 -20.18 10.09
N GLN A 657 8.45 -21.19 9.30
CA GLN A 657 9.32 -22.30 9.73
C GLN A 657 10.76 -21.87 10.05
N LYS A 658 11.21 -20.72 9.54
CA LYS A 658 12.54 -20.14 9.84
C LYS A 658 12.55 -19.25 11.08
N ALA A 659 11.39 -18.92 11.62
CA ALA A 659 11.27 -18.02 12.77
C ALA A 659 11.62 -18.75 14.07
N ALA A 660 12.34 -18.05 14.95
CA ALA A 660 12.59 -18.48 16.31
C ALA A 660 11.78 -17.58 17.27
N ALA A 661 10.93 -18.19 18.09
CA ALA A 661 10.20 -17.47 19.13
C ALA A 661 11.18 -16.95 20.19
N GLN A 662 11.05 -15.68 20.57
CA GLN A 662 11.86 -15.11 21.62
C GLN A 662 11.41 -15.65 22.99
N THR A 663 12.32 -16.31 23.71
CA THR A 663 12.09 -16.80 25.07
C THR A 663 13.18 -16.28 26.00
N PHE A 664 12.78 -15.76 27.16
CA PHE A 664 13.68 -15.15 28.15
C PHE A 664 13.50 -15.85 29.51
N PRO A 665 14.24 -16.94 29.79
CA PRO A 665 14.21 -17.62 31.07
C PRO A 665 14.60 -16.67 32.20
N GLY A 666 13.74 -16.54 33.22
CA GLY A 666 13.99 -15.63 34.35
C GLY A 666 14.03 -14.14 33.98
N GLY A 667 13.59 -13.75 32.78
CA GLY A 667 13.64 -12.36 32.32
C GLY A 667 15.04 -11.88 31.92
N ILE A 668 15.99 -12.79 31.65
CA ILE A 668 17.35 -12.46 31.22
C ILE A 668 17.47 -12.62 29.69
N ASP A 669 18.20 -11.71 29.03
CA ASP A 669 18.44 -11.77 27.58
C ASP A 669 19.54 -12.76 27.17
N THR A 670 19.77 -12.89 25.86
CA THR A 670 20.81 -13.77 25.30
C THR A 670 22.24 -13.33 25.63
N ALA A 671 22.44 -12.10 26.10
CA ALA A 671 23.71 -11.55 26.56
C ALA A 671 23.87 -11.62 28.10
N GLY A 672 22.91 -12.21 28.81
CA GLY A 672 22.99 -12.42 30.26
C GLY A 672 22.59 -11.22 31.11
N ARG A 673 22.00 -10.16 30.55
CA ARG A 673 21.49 -9.03 31.35
C ARG A 673 20.02 -9.20 31.72
N PRO A 674 19.59 -8.77 32.92
CA PRO A 674 18.17 -8.68 33.25
C PRO A 674 17.45 -7.69 32.32
N LEU A 675 16.30 -8.12 31.79
CA LEU A 675 15.38 -7.29 31.04
C LEU A 675 14.34 -6.71 31.99
N ASP A 676 14.09 -5.41 31.90
CA ASP A 676 12.97 -4.80 32.60
C ASP A 676 11.61 -5.29 32.03
N PRO A 677 10.50 -5.14 32.76
CA PRO A 677 9.19 -5.63 32.31
C PRO A 677 8.71 -5.04 30.97
N ASP A 678 9.03 -3.77 30.68
CA ASP A 678 8.60 -3.09 29.45
C ASP A 678 9.41 -3.60 28.26
N GLU A 679 10.71 -3.84 28.45
CA GLU A 679 11.56 -4.50 27.45
C GLU A 679 11.15 -5.96 27.21
N GLN A 680 10.76 -6.70 28.25
CA GLN A 680 10.21 -8.05 28.07
C GLN A 680 8.92 -8.05 27.25
N LYS A 681 8.02 -7.08 27.48
CA LYS A 681 6.76 -6.94 26.71
C LYS A 681 7.05 -6.64 25.23
N ARG A 682 7.97 -5.70 24.97
CA ARG A 682 8.44 -5.36 23.61
C ARG A 682 8.90 -6.57 22.81
N ARG A 683 9.60 -7.50 23.45
CA ARG A 683 10.14 -8.71 22.81
C ARG A 683 9.20 -9.93 22.82
N LYS A 684 8.09 -9.91 23.58
CA LYS A 684 7.19 -11.09 23.73
C LYS A 684 5.82 -10.91 23.09
N SER A 685 5.38 -9.69 22.80
CA SER A 685 4.08 -9.43 22.19
C SER A 685 3.96 -10.15 20.84
N GLN A 686 3.07 -11.14 20.72
CA GLN A 686 2.84 -11.88 19.46
C GLN A 686 2.41 -10.94 18.32
N GLY A 687 1.62 -9.91 18.63
CA GLY A 687 1.26 -8.86 17.68
C GLY A 687 2.50 -8.11 17.16
N ASN A 688 3.50 -7.89 18.02
CA ASN A 688 4.72 -7.14 17.70
C ASN A 688 5.80 -7.99 16.98
N VAL A 689 5.99 -9.25 17.40
CA VAL A 689 7.08 -10.12 16.87
C VAL A 689 6.63 -11.09 15.76
N GLY A 690 5.33 -11.21 15.49
CA GLY A 690 4.82 -12.22 14.56
C GLY A 690 5.08 -13.65 15.05
N ALA A 691 5.30 -14.62 14.14
CA ALA A 691 5.67 -16.00 14.52
C ALA A 691 7.10 -16.12 15.09
N GLY A 692 7.80 -15.00 15.30
CA GLY A 692 9.16 -14.94 15.84
C GLY A 692 10.14 -14.24 14.89
N ASN A 693 11.38 -14.12 15.37
CA ASN A 693 12.44 -13.46 14.63
C ASN A 693 13.07 -14.43 13.63
N VAL A 694 13.36 -13.94 12.44
CA VAL A 694 14.31 -14.62 11.54
C VAL A 694 15.70 -14.07 11.88
N PRO A 695 16.62 -14.88 12.41
CA PRO A 695 17.96 -14.41 12.77
C PRO A 695 18.69 -13.88 11.53
N PRO A 696 19.48 -12.81 11.64
CA PRO A 696 20.29 -12.36 10.52
C PRO A 696 21.31 -13.45 10.22
N GLN A 697 21.62 -13.65 8.94
CA GLN A 697 22.79 -14.44 8.58
C GLN A 697 24.02 -13.69 9.07
N ARG A 698 24.61 -14.09 10.21
CA ARG A 698 25.76 -13.42 10.86
C ARG A 698 27.06 -13.39 10.01
N ASN A 699 27.01 -13.89 8.78
CA ASN A 699 28.07 -13.85 7.77
C ASN A 699 27.66 -13.09 6.50
N ALA A 700 26.51 -12.39 6.49
CA ALA A 700 26.02 -11.65 5.34
C ALA A 700 26.47 -10.17 5.36
N ILE A 701 26.63 -9.66 4.14
CA ILE A 701 27.09 -8.34 3.67
C ILE A 701 26.79 -7.09 4.52
N GLU A 702 25.83 -7.12 5.44
CA GLU A 702 25.28 -5.91 6.09
C GLU A 702 26.20 -5.25 7.14
N ASP A 703 27.33 -5.88 7.46
CA ASP A 703 28.28 -5.42 8.47
C ASP A 703 29.66 -4.98 7.91
N GLY A 704 29.86 -4.99 6.58
CA GLY A 704 31.17 -4.68 5.99
C GLY A 704 31.13 -3.91 4.69
#